data_AF-A0A4R6HP57-F1
#
_entry.id   AF-A0A4R6HP57-F1
#
_cell.length_a   1.000
_cell.length_b   1.000
_cell.length_c   1.000
_cell.angle_alpha   90.00
_cell.angle_beta   90.00
_cell.angle_gamma   90.00
#
_symmetry.space_group_name_H-M   'P 1'
#
loop_
_entity.id
_entity.type
_entity.pdbx_description
1 polymer ?
#
loop_
_entity_poly.entity_id
_entity_poly.type
_entity_poly.pdbx_seq_one_letter_code
_entity_poly.pdbx_strand_id
1 'polypeptide(L)'
;MTEQHSPTRRFWLGGKRAAEQDRFFREALEPLGWQLGDEHDWDAGWITGMPDAAQFRRVSPTRKMNHFPGNAALTVKSRLHDSLATLRERIRESHGADHDLVRRLAFFPRAYVMPGDYHALQEAAQADPGQRWILKPTNASKGKGVQVLQDVAEAPLARDWLVQEYLANPHTIRGHKYVLRLYVLITSLAPLRVYLYRQGFAKLASEPWDPEDADNPYSQLTNPDINALNSHAEAPVEFIDLERYRAWLRDQGHDDEALFARIEDLVALTTISAVDAMRARTAEAGADPRGCYELLGLDCLVDDTLKPWILECNLSPSLGICAAPETGGRVEEAVKGGLVHDMVALVDLPGRALSEAGTAAKEPDVTAQLAAEAAAEQARAGGFQRLLPAVEPERYLPYFALPTPADLQLAETLAGRPLPPLRLQRRHVAELVDEERLALYDTRGGRYYRPNDTAALIWLLATEGVDPDAIADELAFASAEAGVPAQLSALRSDVWNTLHDWCCAGLLCQQGAAPAASSEEGEIHDEATSVSSSRWAMRLQLDGRDWALDVASSPAMARLATWFGEWLSPLDAEAARRLPRLAVLQESGGYALATDNRLLASRLTLAQLGPVLTSHLIRQAAMPGRPVVDAGLLITPQGSGVLCLLPDGEESRALLQRLREATGGVLTRGVRLNLSDPSIAEPLDFPLPGVAGASSGLPAAVALRGMLLPAKTSADQALVPVAMLEALGDLLPNCLTVDGQALDAQSVMVLGDWLSTLALSAVKVGPGAPDAASLTDWLVTRVDSAPSVTRPTMARG
;
A
#
# COMPACT_ATOMS: atom_id res chain seq x y z
N MET A 1 -55.33 13.47 27.38
CA MET A 1 -53.99 13.21 27.91
C MET A 1 -53.32 12.22 26.98
N THR A 2 -52.52 12.73 26.04
CA THR A 2 -51.58 11.95 25.23
C THR A 2 -50.32 12.81 25.20
N GLU A 3 -49.45 12.59 26.19
CA GLU A 3 -48.14 13.22 26.23
C GLU A 3 -47.36 12.78 24.99
N GLN A 4 -47.09 13.71 24.08
CA GLN A 4 -46.08 13.58 23.05
C GLN A 4 -44.72 13.78 23.71
N HIS A 5 -44.18 12.75 24.37
CA HIS A 5 -42.76 12.71 24.69
C HIS A 5 -42.00 12.53 23.37
N SER A 6 -41.41 13.60 22.84
CA SER A 6 -40.30 13.44 21.90
C SER A 6 -39.19 12.66 22.64
N PRO A 7 -38.61 11.59 22.06
CA PRO A 7 -37.55 10.87 22.72
C PRO A 7 -36.38 11.82 23.01
N THR A 8 -36.01 11.94 24.28
CA THR A 8 -34.87 12.73 24.72
C THR A 8 -33.62 12.24 24.01
N ARG A 9 -32.98 13.11 23.21
CA ARG A 9 -31.76 12.75 22.47
C ARG A 9 -30.55 12.64 23.40
N ARG A 10 -29.66 11.71 23.11
CA ARG A 10 -28.51 11.40 23.96
C ARG A 10 -27.18 11.52 23.23
N PHE A 11 -26.17 12.08 23.89
CA PHE A 11 -24.79 12.02 23.42
C PHE A 11 -23.93 11.16 24.34
N TRP A 12 -23.00 10.41 23.74
CA TRP A 12 -22.05 9.58 24.45
C TRP A 12 -20.64 10.17 24.34
N LEU A 13 -19.99 10.37 25.48
CA LEU A 13 -18.58 10.75 25.58
C LEU A 13 -17.75 9.49 25.85
N GLY A 14 -16.85 9.14 24.92
CA GLY A 14 -16.08 7.89 24.97
C GLY A 14 -14.56 8.06 24.83
N GLY A 15 -13.82 7.06 25.29
CA GLY A 15 -12.35 7.01 25.24
C GLY A 15 -11.66 7.66 26.45
N LYS A 16 -10.33 7.81 26.37
CA LYS A 16 -9.48 8.31 27.48
C LYS A 16 -9.15 9.79 27.29
N ARG A 17 -10.03 10.67 27.76
CA ARG A 17 -9.86 12.13 27.65
C ARG A 17 -10.26 12.86 28.94
N ALA A 18 -9.58 13.97 29.23
CA ALA A 18 -9.89 14.83 30.37
C ALA A 18 -11.17 15.64 30.10
N ALA A 19 -11.96 15.92 31.14
CA ALA A 19 -13.27 16.57 31.02
C ALA A 19 -13.26 17.91 30.27
N GLU A 20 -12.17 18.69 30.41
CA GLU A 20 -11.94 19.96 29.71
C GLU A 20 -11.99 19.85 28.18
N GLN A 21 -11.66 18.68 27.64
CA GLN A 21 -11.60 18.43 26.20
C GLN A 21 -12.96 18.05 25.61
N ASP A 22 -13.97 17.81 26.47
CA ASP A 22 -15.37 17.55 26.09
C ASP A 22 -16.27 18.75 26.38
N ARG A 23 -15.75 19.77 27.08
CA ARG A 23 -16.49 20.97 27.52
C ARG A 23 -17.30 21.60 26.40
N PHE A 24 -16.65 21.96 25.30
CA PHE A 24 -17.31 22.66 24.19
C PHE A 24 -18.38 21.82 23.49
N PHE A 25 -18.21 20.49 23.45
CA PHE A 25 -19.20 19.61 22.85
C PHE A 25 -20.47 19.54 23.71
N ARG A 26 -20.30 19.49 25.04
CA ARG A 26 -21.41 19.57 25.99
C ARG A 26 -22.11 20.93 25.92
N GLU A 27 -21.35 22.01 25.95
CA GLU A 27 -21.88 23.38 25.84
C GLU A 27 -22.65 23.63 24.54
N ALA A 28 -22.33 22.92 23.45
CA ALA A 28 -23.05 22.99 22.19
C ALA A 28 -24.38 22.20 22.19
N LEU A 29 -24.48 21.09 22.94
CA LEU A 29 -25.63 20.16 22.88
C LEU A 29 -26.58 20.27 24.08
N GLU A 30 -26.08 20.44 25.30
CA GLU A 30 -26.90 20.50 26.52
C GLU A 30 -27.96 21.63 26.47
N PRO A 31 -27.65 22.86 25.98
CA PRO A 31 -28.66 23.91 25.83
C PRO A 31 -29.76 23.57 24.81
N LEU A 32 -29.52 22.61 23.93
CA LEU A 32 -30.49 22.10 22.96
C LEU A 32 -31.35 20.96 23.54
N GLY A 33 -31.23 20.66 24.84
CA GLY A 33 -32.02 19.63 25.53
C GLY A 33 -31.45 18.21 25.41
N TRP A 34 -30.21 18.06 24.91
CA TRP A 34 -29.55 16.76 24.87
C TRP A 34 -29.07 16.34 26.25
N GLN A 35 -29.10 15.03 26.50
CA GLN A 35 -28.65 14.44 27.76
C GLN A 35 -27.45 13.51 27.54
N LEU A 36 -26.67 13.30 28.60
CA LEU A 36 -25.59 12.32 28.58
C LEU A 36 -26.18 10.91 28.53
N GLY A 37 -25.74 10.13 27.55
CA GLY A 37 -25.99 8.69 27.41
C GLY A 37 -24.72 7.87 27.64
N ASP A 38 -24.69 6.67 27.07
CA ASP A 38 -23.56 5.75 27.17
C ASP A 38 -23.32 5.00 25.85
N GLU A 39 -22.35 4.07 25.86
CA GLU A 39 -21.99 3.29 24.68
C GLU A 39 -23.12 2.40 24.14
N HIS A 40 -24.19 2.15 24.92
CA HIS A 40 -25.35 1.35 24.55
C HIS A 40 -26.54 2.21 24.12
N ASP A 41 -26.62 3.46 24.55
CA ASP A 41 -27.77 4.35 24.31
C ASP A 41 -27.32 5.78 23.94
N TRP A 42 -27.15 6.01 22.63
CA TRP A 42 -26.67 7.27 22.09
C TRP A 42 -27.23 7.57 20.69
N ASP A 43 -27.36 8.86 20.38
CA ASP A 43 -27.68 9.42 19.06
C ASP A 43 -26.47 10.18 18.46
N ALA A 44 -25.63 10.78 19.32
CA ALA A 44 -24.35 11.37 18.92
C ALA A 44 -23.18 10.79 19.72
N GLY A 45 -22.23 10.16 19.05
CA GLY A 45 -20.98 9.67 19.66
C GLY A 45 -19.86 10.70 19.51
N TRP A 46 -19.26 11.08 20.63
CA TRP A 46 -18.07 11.91 20.70
C TRP A 46 -16.95 11.14 21.40
N ILE A 47 -16.14 10.48 20.59
CA ILE A 47 -15.17 9.48 21.03
C ILE A 47 -13.75 10.00 20.82
N THR A 48 -12.85 9.48 21.65
CA THR A 48 -11.43 9.82 21.60
C THR A 48 -10.62 8.57 21.37
N GLY A 49 -9.78 8.63 20.33
CA GLY A 49 -9.23 7.42 19.74
C GLY A 49 -10.28 6.69 18.89
N MET A 50 -9.90 5.54 18.34
CA MET A 50 -10.75 4.80 17.41
C MET A 50 -11.79 3.97 18.18
N PRO A 51 -13.10 4.11 17.90
CA PRO A 51 -14.15 3.26 18.45
C PRO A 51 -14.03 1.80 17.99
N ASP A 52 -14.67 0.88 18.72
CA ASP A 52 -14.78 -0.52 18.31
C ASP A 52 -15.64 -0.67 17.04
N ALA A 53 -15.30 -1.67 16.21
CA ALA A 53 -16.02 -1.98 14.97
C ALA A 53 -17.54 -2.19 15.17
N ALA A 54 -17.96 -2.67 16.35
CA ALA A 54 -19.37 -2.87 16.66
C ALA A 54 -20.16 -1.55 16.78
N GLN A 55 -19.52 -0.46 17.25
CA GLN A 55 -20.16 0.86 17.34
C GLN A 55 -20.39 1.46 15.95
N PHE A 56 -19.45 1.23 15.03
CA PHE A 56 -19.58 1.68 13.64
C PHE A 56 -20.80 1.08 12.93
N ARG A 57 -21.17 -0.18 13.18
CA ARG A 57 -22.38 -0.79 12.59
C ARG A 57 -23.68 -0.17 13.06
N ARG A 58 -23.65 0.64 14.11
CA ARG A 58 -24.84 1.28 14.70
C ARG A 58 -25.07 2.68 14.14
N VAL A 59 -24.08 3.27 13.49
CA VAL A 59 -24.21 4.61 12.89
C VAL A 59 -25.26 4.58 11.79
N SER A 60 -25.93 5.71 11.61
CA SER A 60 -26.94 5.91 10.57
C SER A 60 -27.05 7.42 10.26
N PRO A 61 -27.83 7.84 9.25
CA PRO A 61 -28.04 9.26 8.99
C PRO A 61 -28.58 10.04 10.21
N THR A 62 -29.32 9.37 11.10
CA THR A 62 -29.87 9.96 12.34
C THR A 62 -28.99 9.71 13.57
N ARG A 63 -28.04 8.77 13.51
CA ARG A 63 -27.13 8.42 14.62
C ARG A 63 -25.67 8.63 14.20
N LYS A 64 -25.05 9.70 14.70
CA LYS A 64 -23.78 10.23 14.17
C LYS A 64 -22.60 10.02 15.10
N MET A 65 -21.43 9.67 14.56
CA MET A 65 -20.19 9.46 15.30
C MET A 65 -19.02 10.22 14.66
N ASN A 66 -18.13 10.76 15.50
CA ASN A 66 -17.04 11.65 15.12
C ASN A 66 -15.79 10.95 14.55
N HIS A 67 -15.91 9.76 13.96
CA HIS A 67 -14.81 9.09 13.28
C HIS A 67 -15.23 8.35 12.01
N PHE A 68 -14.32 8.24 11.04
CA PHE A 68 -14.39 7.27 9.95
C PHE A 68 -13.40 6.12 10.20
N PRO A 69 -13.82 4.84 10.00
CA PRO A 69 -12.87 3.75 9.87
C PRO A 69 -11.86 4.02 8.74
N GLY A 70 -10.58 3.74 8.98
CA GLY A 70 -9.52 3.96 8.00
C GLY A 70 -8.85 5.35 8.03
N ASN A 71 -9.28 6.26 8.91
CA ASN A 71 -8.64 7.58 9.09
C ASN A 71 -7.14 7.53 9.48
N ALA A 72 -6.61 6.35 9.84
CA ALA A 72 -5.20 6.10 10.07
C ALA A 72 -4.35 6.44 8.83
N ALA A 73 -4.92 6.36 7.63
CA ALA A 73 -4.29 6.80 6.38
C ALA A 73 -3.90 8.29 6.40
N LEU A 74 -4.61 9.11 7.20
CA LEU A 74 -4.27 10.52 7.43
C LEU A 74 -3.50 10.72 8.74
N THR A 75 -3.88 10.01 9.79
CA THR A 75 -3.53 10.38 11.18
C THR A 75 -2.32 9.66 11.76
N VAL A 76 -1.87 8.58 11.11
CA VAL A 76 -0.61 7.90 11.47
C VAL A 76 0.49 8.41 10.54
N LYS A 77 1.62 8.88 11.09
CA LYS A 77 2.66 9.60 10.33
C LYS A 77 3.21 8.82 9.14
N SER A 78 3.51 7.53 9.33
CA SER A 78 3.97 6.66 8.24
C SER A 78 2.90 6.46 7.18
N ARG A 79 1.65 6.24 7.57
CA ARG A 79 0.53 6.04 6.63
C ARG A 79 0.16 7.32 5.86
N LEU A 80 0.27 8.49 6.49
CA LEU A 80 0.13 9.78 5.81
C LEU A 80 1.20 9.94 4.74
N HIS A 81 2.45 9.62 5.08
CA HIS A 81 3.55 9.62 4.13
C HIS A 81 3.30 8.64 2.97
N ASP A 82 2.92 7.39 3.27
CA ASP A 82 2.62 6.37 2.26
C ASP A 82 1.50 6.83 1.32
N SER A 83 0.42 7.41 1.87
CA SER A 83 -0.75 7.85 1.09
C SER A 83 -0.37 8.99 0.13
N LEU A 84 0.35 9.99 0.62
CA LEU A 84 0.84 11.12 -0.18
C LEU A 84 1.89 10.70 -1.22
N ALA A 85 2.82 9.82 -0.85
CA ALA A 85 3.84 9.29 -1.74
C ALA A 85 3.21 8.45 -2.87
N THR A 86 2.25 7.59 -2.54
CA THR A 86 1.49 6.79 -3.52
C THR A 86 0.73 7.67 -4.50
N LEU A 87 0.08 8.73 -3.99
CA LEU A 87 -0.59 9.72 -4.82
C LEU A 87 0.41 10.41 -5.78
N ARG A 88 1.53 10.92 -5.24
CA ARG A 88 2.57 11.60 -6.04
C ARG A 88 3.14 10.69 -7.12
N GLU A 89 3.41 9.43 -6.81
CA GLU A 89 3.94 8.47 -7.77
C GLU A 89 2.95 8.18 -8.89
N ARG A 90 1.67 7.98 -8.55
CA ARG A 90 0.62 7.75 -9.56
C ARG A 90 0.50 8.94 -10.52
N ILE A 91 0.57 10.17 -10.02
CA ILE A 91 0.53 11.37 -10.86
C ILE A 91 1.80 11.50 -11.70
N ARG A 92 2.97 11.22 -11.11
CA ARG A 92 4.27 11.23 -11.81
C ARG A 92 4.28 10.28 -13.00
N GLU A 93 3.81 9.05 -12.82
CA GLU A 93 3.78 8.05 -13.89
C GLU A 93 2.76 8.39 -14.99
N SER A 94 1.60 8.93 -14.62
CA SER A 94 0.52 9.23 -15.58
C SER A 94 0.73 10.52 -16.37
N HIS A 95 1.44 11.52 -15.82
CA HIS A 95 1.60 12.85 -16.42
C HIS A 95 3.06 13.28 -16.63
N GLY A 96 4.03 12.53 -16.11
CA GLY A 96 5.45 12.89 -16.12
C GLY A 96 5.90 13.64 -14.87
N ALA A 97 7.19 13.50 -14.53
CA ALA A 97 7.78 14.05 -13.31
C ALA A 97 7.76 15.58 -13.22
N ASP A 98 7.90 16.26 -14.36
CA ASP A 98 7.96 17.73 -14.41
C ASP A 98 6.60 18.42 -14.46
N HIS A 99 5.50 17.65 -14.54
CA HIS A 99 4.15 18.18 -14.70
C HIS A 99 3.69 18.97 -13.47
N ASP A 100 2.94 20.05 -13.68
CA ASP A 100 2.44 20.92 -12.60
C ASP A 100 1.63 20.17 -11.54
N LEU A 101 0.91 19.12 -11.95
CA LEU A 101 0.17 18.27 -11.01
C LEU A 101 1.09 17.58 -9.97
N VAL A 102 2.28 17.16 -10.38
CA VAL A 102 3.29 16.58 -9.49
C VAL A 102 3.89 17.66 -8.58
N ARG A 103 4.20 18.83 -9.14
CA ARG A 103 4.74 19.98 -8.40
C ARG A 103 3.80 20.43 -7.28
N ARG A 104 2.48 20.39 -7.52
CA ARG A 104 1.44 20.67 -6.51
C ARG A 104 1.40 19.68 -5.35
N LEU A 105 2.04 18.51 -5.47
CA LEU A 105 2.20 17.53 -4.38
C LEU A 105 3.52 17.69 -3.62
N ALA A 106 4.36 18.66 -3.97
CA ALA A 106 5.66 18.89 -3.32
C ALA A 106 5.53 19.63 -1.97
N PHE A 107 4.54 19.30 -1.14
CA PHE A 107 4.26 19.97 0.15
C PHE A 107 4.52 19.07 1.37
N PHE A 108 5.10 17.89 1.19
CA PHE A 108 5.47 17.01 2.29
C PHE A 108 6.93 16.60 2.15
N PRO A 109 7.72 16.66 3.24
CA PRO A 109 9.12 16.24 3.22
C PRO A 109 9.24 14.73 3.02
N ARG A 110 10.37 14.27 2.47
CA ARG A 110 10.65 12.84 2.34
C ARG A 110 10.76 12.21 3.73
N ALA A 111 10.29 10.98 3.85
CA ALA A 111 10.37 10.21 5.08
C ALA A 111 10.72 8.76 4.79
N TYR A 112 11.21 8.09 5.83
CA TYR A 112 11.76 6.73 5.81
C TYR A 112 11.21 6.00 7.03
N VAL A 113 10.51 4.89 6.80
CA VAL A 113 9.89 4.06 7.84
C VAL A 113 10.89 3.00 8.32
N MET A 114 11.25 3.04 9.59
CA MET A 114 12.21 2.11 10.15
C MET A 114 11.58 0.74 10.46
N PRO A 115 12.36 -0.36 10.44
CA PRO A 115 13.73 -0.45 9.91
C PRO A 115 13.78 -0.63 8.38
N GLY A 116 12.63 -0.72 7.71
CA GLY A 116 12.54 -1.09 6.29
C GLY A 116 13.32 -0.17 5.36
N ASP A 117 13.28 1.13 5.64
CA ASP A 117 13.90 2.15 4.80
C ASP A 117 15.27 2.62 5.31
N TYR A 118 15.88 1.91 6.28
CA TYR A 118 17.14 2.33 6.90
C TYR A 118 18.27 2.51 5.88
N HIS A 119 18.45 1.58 4.94
CA HIS A 119 19.50 1.69 3.92
C HIS A 119 19.24 2.85 2.95
N ALA A 120 18.00 3.01 2.50
CA ALA A 120 17.61 4.13 1.64
C ALA A 120 17.80 5.49 2.34
N LEU A 121 17.64 5.54 3.68
CA LEU A 121 17.95 6.72 4.49
C LEU A 121 19.45 7.01 4.49
N GLN A 122 20.29 5.98 4.71
CA GLN A 122 21.75 6.14 4.68
C GLN A 122 22.24 6.64 3.31
N GLU A 123 21.77 6.04 2.23
CA GLU A 123 22.11 6.44 0.86
C GLU A 123 21.72 7.90 0.59
N ALA A 124 20.53 8.32 1.03
CA ALA A 124 20.08 9.69 0.84
C ALA A 124 20.86 10.70 1.69
N ALA A 125 21.19 10.36 2.93
CA ALA A 125 22.04 11.19 3.77
C ALA A 125 23.47 11.30 3.22
N GLN A 126 23.98 10.24 2.58
CA GLN A 126 25.28 10.27 1.90
C GLN A 126 25.23 11.12 0.62
N ALA A 127 24.14 11.06 -0.13
CA ALA A 127 23.95 11.84 -1.35
C ALA A 127 23.81 13.35 -1.07
N ASP A 128 23.24 13.72 0.08
CA ASP A 128 23.16 15.12 0.55
C ASP A 128 23.61 15.25 2.02
N PRO A 129 24.93 15.39 2.28
CA PRO A 129 25.47 15.49 3.64
C PRO A 129 25.03 16.74 4.41
N GLY A 130 24.46 17.75 3.73
CA GLY A 130 23.94 18.96 4.38
C GLY A 130 22.51 18.79 4.91
N GLN A 131 21.78 17.77 4.44
CA GLN A 131 20.40 17.52 4.85
C GLN A 131 20.35 17.02 6.30
N ARG A 132 19.57 17.73 7.13
CA ARG A 132 19.30 17.34 8.52
C ARG A 132 18.08 16.44 8.60
N TRP A 133 18.01 15.62 9.63
CA TRP A 133 16.97 14.60 9.76
C TRP A 133 16.28 14.70 11.11
N ILE A 134 14.98 14.43 11.17
CA ILE A 134 14.19 14.41 12.40
C ILE A 134 13.58 13.03 12.61
N LEU A 135 13.89 12.42 13.75
CA LEU A 135 13.34 11.16 14.20
C LEU A 135 11.99 11.41 14.89
N LYS A 136 10.98 10.62 14.52
CA LYS A 136 9.63 10.70 15.06
C LYS A 136 9.07 9.30 15.33
N PRO A 137 8.38 9.07 16.46
CA PRO A 137 7.60 7.86 16.64
C PRO A 137 6.37 7.88 15.71
N THR A 138 6.01 6.74 15.12
CA THR A 138 4.93 6.64 14.11
C THR A 138 3.55 6.92 14.69
N ASN A 139 3.30 6.50 15.94
CA ASN A 139 1.99 6.56 16.59
C ASN A 139 1.99 7.25 17.96
N ALA A 140 3.02 8.05 18.28
CA ALA A 140 3.01 8.88 19.48
C ALA A 140 2.62 10.33 19.18
N SER A 141 2.03 10.97 20.19
CA SER A 141 1.61 12.38 20.19
C SER A 141 2.40 13.17 21.23
N LYS A 142 2.21 14.50 21.25
CA LYS A 142 2.80 15.43 22.24
C LYS A 142 4.33 15.60 22.14
N GLY A 143 4.93 15.29 21.00
CA GLY A 143 6.36 15.49 20.75
C GLY A 143 7.31 14.60 21.55
N LYS A 144 6.81 13.62 22.33
CA LYS A 144 7.65 12.69 23.08
C LYS A 144 8.46 11.80 22.12
N GLY A 145 9.78 11.77 22.30
CA GLY A 145 10.70 10.99 21.47
C GLY A 145 11.02 11.62 20.11
N VAL A 146 10.58 12.86 19.85
CA VAL A 146 10.97 13.59 18.65
C VAL A 146 12.32 14.26 18.89
N GLN A 147 13.28 14.03 17.99
CA GLN A 147 14.62 14.63 18.07
C GLN A 147 15.19 14.86 16.69
N VAL A 148 15.98 15.92 16.52
CA VAL A 148 16.81 16.11 15.32
C VAL A 148 18.02 15.19 15.46
N LEU A 149 18.27 14.36 14.45
CA LEU A 149 19.41 13.46 14.43
C LEU A 149 20.67 14.23 14.00
N GLN A 150 21.77 14.01 14.71
CA GLN A 150 23.09 14.46 14.30
C GLN A 150 23.70 13.50 13.27
N ASP A 151 23.45 12.20 13.44
CA ASP A 151 23.82 11.13 12.51
C ASP A 151 22.60 10.22 12.25
N VAL A 152 22.28 9.97 10.98
CA VAL A 152 21.19 9.06 10.60
C VAL A 152 21.46 7.61 10.99
N ALA A 153 22.72 7.22 11.21
CA ALA A 153 23.10 5.90 11.70
C ALA A 153 22.57 5.62 13.12
N GLU A 154 22.21 6.65 13.88
CA GLU A 154 21.60 6.53 15.21
C GLU A 154 20.10 6.21 15.17
N ALA A 155 19.48 6.19 13.97
CA ALA A 155 18.07 5.88 13.81
C ALA A 155 17.74 4.48 14.38
N PRO A 156 16.73 4.35 15.26
CA PRO A 156 16.37 3.06 15.84
C PRO A 156 15.87 2.07 14.77
N LEU A 157 16.40 0.85 14.79
CA LEU A 157 15.96 -0.25 13.93
C LEU A 157 14.69 -0.94 14.46
N ALA A 158 13.67 -0.15 14.81
CA ALA A 158 12.39 -0.64 15.32
C ALA A 158 11.21 -0.09 14.50
N ARG A 159 10.13 -0.87 14.41
CA ARG A 159 8.98 -0.63 13.50
C ARG A 159 8.14 0.61 13.82
N ASP A 160 8.33 1.19 14.99
CA ASP A 160 7.53 2.30 15.50
C ASP A 160 8.18 3.66 15.24
N TRP A 161 9.18 3.72 14.37
CA TRP A 161 9.96 4.93 14.09
C TRP A 161 9.91 5.32 12.62
N LEU A 162 9.94 6.64 12.40
CA LEU A 162 10.02 7.28 11.10
C LEU A 162 11.08 8.37 11.17
N VAL A 163 11.97 8.42 10.19
CA VAL A 163 12.94 9.50 9.99
C VAL A 163 12.46 10.35 8.82
N GLN A 164 12.49 11.67 8.97
CA GLN A 164 11.99 12.61 7.97
C GLN A 164 13.02 13.71 7.73
N GLU A 165 13.06 14.27 6.52
CA GLU A 165 13.85 15.48 6.25
C GLU A 165 13.44 16.60 7.22
N TYR A 166 14.43 17.18 7.90
CA TYR A 166 14.22 18.32 8.76
C TYR A 166 14.17 19.60 7.92
N LEU A 167 13.06 20.32 8.03
CA LEU A 167 12.87 21.62 7.37
C LEU A 167 13.64 22.70 8.15
N ALA A 168 14.87 22.98 7.70
CA ALA A 168 15.84 23.83 8.38
C ALA A 168 15.78 25.31 7.97
N ASN A 169 14.75 25.73 7.24
CA ASN A 169 14.54 27.11 6.78
C ASN A 169 13.12 27.61 7.15
N PRO A 170 12.69 27.55 8.42
CA PRO A 170 11.36 27.99 8.81
C PRO A 170 11.22 29.51 8.61
N HIS A 171 10.06 29.95 8.13
CA HIS A 171 9.66 31.34 8.35
C HIS A 171 9.46 31.57 9.84
N THR A 172 9.87 32.73 10.37
CA THR A 172 9.86 32.99 11.80
C THR A 172 9.05 34.22 12.16
N ILE A 173 8.42 34.21 13.34
CA ILE A 173 7.75 35.38 13.92
C ILE A 173 8.62 35.87 15.06
N ARG A 174 9.20 37.07 14.94
CA ARG A 174 10.16 37.62 15.92
C ARG A 174 11.32 36.64 16.18
N GLY A 175 11.81 35.97 15.15
CA GLY A 175 12.88 34.96 15.25
C GLY A 175 12.43 33.60 15.81
N HIS A 176 11.18 33.41 16.22
CA HIS A 176 10.69 32.14 16.75
C HIS A 176 10.08 31.29 15.63
N LYS A 177 10.39 29.99 15.62
CA LYS A 177 9.74 29.01 14.73
C LYS A 177 8.27 28.89 15.08
N TYR A 178 7.40 28.71 14.08
CA TYR A 178 5.97 28.47 14.32
C TYR A 178 5.41 27.37 13.43
N VAL A 179 4.32 26.75 13.87
CA VAL A 179 3.49 25.88 13.03
C VAL A 179 2.05 26.36 13.02
N LEU A 180 1.37 26.26 11.88
CA LEU A 180 -0.04 26.55 11.74
C LEU A 180 -0.85 25.29 12.09
N ARG A 181 -1.70 25.40 13.12
CA ARG A 181 -2.77 24.44 13.42
C ARG A 181 -4.01 24.83 12.65
N LEU A 182 -4.38 23.97 11.71
CA LEU A 182 -5.58 24.08 10.89
C LEU A 182 -6.61 23.04 11.34
N TYR A 183 -7.90 23.38 11.25
CA TYR A 183 -8.99 22.47 11.59
C TYR A 183 -9.74 22.06 10.33
N VAL A 184 -9.74 20.77 10.04
CA VAL A 184 -10.36 20.19 8.84
C VAL A 184 -11.50 19.28 9.28
N LEU A 185 -12.66 19.43 8.67
CA LEU A 185 -13.84 18.61 8.92
C LEU A 185 -14.21 17.85 7.64
N ILE A 186 -14.20 16.52 7.72
CA ILE A 186 -14.73 15.64 6.67
C ILE A 186 -16.15 15.25 7.10
N THR A 187 -17.17 15.63 6.34
CA THR A 187 -18.58 15.31 6.67
C THR A 187 -19.14 14.12 5.93
N SER A 188 -18.48 13.73 4.84
CA SER A 188 -18.89 12.60 4.01
C SER A 188 -17.73 12.09 3.18
N LEU A 189 -17.68 10.78 2.96
CA LEU A 189 -16.75 10.12 2.05
C LEU A 189 -17.40 9.78 0.69
N ALA A 190 -18.74 9.79 0.59
CA ALA A 190 -19.46 9.40 -0.62
C ALA A 190 -20.79 10.19 -0.74
N PRO A 191 -20.81 11.32 -1.48
CA PRO A 191 -19.66 11.97 -2.11
C PRO A 191 -18.73 12.63 -1.08
N LEU A 192 -17.45 12.80 -1.42
CA LEU A 192 -16.45 13.41 -0.56
C LEU A 192 -16.78 14.89 -0.30
N ARG A 193 -16.96 15.26 0.97
CA ARG A 193 -17.17 16.65 1.40
C ARG A 193 -16.20 17.02 2.51
N VAL A 194 -15.41 18.05 2.25
CA VAL A 194 -14.31 18.48 3.12
C VAL A 194 -14.40 19.98 3.32
N TYR A 195 -14.25 20.39 4.58
CA TYR A 195 -14.30 21.78 4.98
C TYR A 195 -13.05 22.16 5.79
N LEU A 196 -12.54 23.36 5.57
CA LEU A 196 -11.48 23.98 6.36
C LEU A 196 -12.09 25.08 7.22
N TYR A 197 -11.82 25.06 8.52
CA TYR A 197 -12.23 26.15 9.41
C TYR A 197 -11.37 27.38 9.14
N ARG A 198 -11.99 28.56 8.98
CA ARG A 198 -11.29 29.81 8.67
C ARG A 198 -10.30 30.24 9.75
N GLN A 199 -10.53 29.82 10.98
CA GLN A 199 -9.68 30.12 12.13
C GLN A 199 -8.85 28.89 12.57
N GLY A 200 -7.78 29.18 13.28
CA GLY A 200 -6.77 28.24 13.76
C GLY A 200 -5.70 28.99 14.54
N PHE A 201 -4.49 28.43 14.64
CA PHE A 201 -3.42 29.06 15.43
C PHE A 201 -2.05 28.93 14.76
N ALA A 202 -1.28 30.02 14.71
CA ALA A 202 0.17 29.93 14.68
C ALA A 202 0.67 29.65 16.10
N LYS A 203 1.35 28.51 16.30
CA LYS A 203 1.92 28.08 17.56
C LYS A 203 3.41 28.31 17.55
N LEU A 204 3.89 29.20 18.42
CA LEU A 204 5.29 29.58 18.45
C LEU A 204 6.08 28.63 19.36
N ALA A 205 7.33 28.40 19.00
CA ALA A 205 8.35 27.91 19.89
C ALA A 205 8.64 28.95 20.99
N SER A 206 9.08 28.52 22.17
CA SER A 206 9.31 29.42 23.31
C SER A 206 10.67 30.11 23.29
N GLU A 207 11.59 29.66 22.43
CA GLU A 207 12.89 30.30 22.19
C GLU A 207 13.09 30.62 20.70
N PRO A 208 13.93 31.62 20.38
CA PRO A 208 14.30 31.92 19.01
C PRO A 208 14.89 30.69 18.31
N TRP A 209 14.52 30.52 17.04
CA TRP A 209 15.03 29.45 16.20
C TRP A 209 16.53 29.64 15.96
N ASP A 210 17.31 28.61 16.27
CA ASP A 210 18.75 28.57 16.06
C ASP A 210 19.09 27.30 15.28
N PRO A 211 19.58 27.39 14.04
CA PRO A 211 19.98 26.20 13.29
C PRO A 211 21.16 25.46 13.95
N GLU A 212 22.02 26.14 14.71
CA GLU A 212 23.23 25.53 15.28
C GLU A 212 22.94 24.77 16.59
N ASP A 213 21.84 25.10 17.29
CA ASP A 213 21.42 24.45 18.54
C ASP A 213 20.35 23.39 18.31
N ALA A 214 20.76 22.30 17.64
CA ALA A 214 19.92 21.16 17.28
C ALA A 214 19.21 20.48 18.47
N ASP A 215 19.89 20.47 19.62
CA ASP A 215 19.49 19.70 20.79
C ASP A 215 18.49 20.46 21.67
N ASN A 216 18.27 21.76 21.41
CA ASN A 216 17.33 22.59 22.15
C ASN A 216 15.88 22.41 21.66
N PRO A 217 15.03 21.66 22.41
CA PRO A 217 13.67 21.39 21.98
C PRO A 217 12.79 22.65 21.98
N TYR A 218 13.13 23.69 22.75
CA TYR A 218 12.36 24.93 22.88
C TYR A 218 12.54 25.87 21.69
N SER A 219 13.58 25.64 20.89
CA SER A 219 13.88 26.34 19.62
C SER A 219 13.46 25.49 18.41
N GLN A 220 13.65 24.17 18.46
CA GLN A 220 13.36 23.28 17.33
C GLN A 220 11.90 22.79 17.24
N LEU A 221 11.17 22.72 18.36
CA LEU A 221 9.81 22.16 18.45
C LEU A 221 8.78 23.20 18.89
N THR A 222 7.58 23.13 18.31
CA THR A 222 6.47 24.07 18.58
C THR A 222 5.33 23.42 19.38
N ASN A 223 5.56 22.21 19.90
CA ASN A 223 4.57 21.50 20.70
C ASN A 223 4.33 22.27 22.03
N PRO A 224 3.08 22.61 22.38
CA PRO A 224 2.80 23.36 23.60
C PRO A 224 3.17 22.57 24.86
N ASP A 225 2.98 21.24 24.87
CA ASP A 225 3.34 20.38 25.99
C ASP A 225 4.85 20.39 26.30
N ILE A 226 5.70 20.61 25.28
CA ILE A 226 7.15 20.72 25.44
C ILE A 226 7.50 22.12 25.90
N ASN A 227 7.02 23.15 25.19
CA ASN A 227 7.36 24.54 25.47
C ASN A 227 6.82 25.03 26.82
N ALA A 228 5.71 24.46 27.31
CA ALA A 228 5.21 24.69 28.67
C ALA A 228 6.21 24.30 29.78
N LEU A 229 7.20 23.44 29.48
CA LEU A 229 8.27 23.06 30.41
C LEU A 229 9.40 24.09 30.47
N ASN A 230 9.44 25.05 29.53
CA ASN A 230 10.45 26.11 29.54
C ASN A 230 10.12 27.17 30.59
N SER A 231 10.60 26.97 31.81
CA SER A 231 10.39 27.91 32.92
C SER A 231 11.16 29.24 32.77
N HIS A 232 12.04 29.36 31.78
CA HIS A 232 12.82 30.56 31.51
C HIS A 232 12.13 31.51 30.52
N ALA A 233 11.17 31.02 29.75
CA ALA A 233 10.40 31.84 28.82
C ALA A 233 9.34 32.68 29.55
N GLU A 234 9.21 33.95 29.18
CA GLU A 234 8.14 34.84 29.70
C GLU A 234 6.75 34.36 29.24
N ALA A 235 6.67 33.88 28.00
CA ALA A 235 5.47 33.31 27.39
C ALA A 235 5.78 31.90 26.85
N PRO A 236 5.81 30.86 27.71
CA PRO A 236 6.21 29.51 27.29
C PRO A 236 5.24 28.89 26.27
N VAL A 237 3.98 29.33 26.24
CA VAL A 237 3.00 28.92 25.23
C VAL A 237 2.31 30.17 24.68
N GLU A 238 2.56 30.46 23.41
CA GLU A 238 2.00 31.62 22.71
C GLU A 238 1.30 31.21 21.41
N PHE A 239 0.01 31.54 21.30
CA PHE A 239 -0.81 31.26 20.13
C PHE A 239 -1.35 32.55 19.50
N ILE A 240 -1.18 32.68 18.19
CA ILE A 240 -1.70 33.78 17.39
C ILE A 240 -2.80 33.22 16.48
N ASP A 241 -4.01 33.78 16.49
CA ASP A 241 -5.07 33.34 15.57
C ASP A 241 -4.75 33.66 14.11
N LEU A 242 -5.40 32.96 13.19
CA LEU A 242 -5.08 33.07 11.75
C LEU A 242 -5.44 34.44 11.16
N GLU A 243 -6.42 35.15 11.72
CA GLU A 243 -6.75 36.50 11.27
C GLU A 243 -5.61 37.48 11.59
N ARG A 244 -5.10 37.46 12.82
CA ARG A 244 -3.91 38.25 13.19
C ARG A 244 -2.66 37.82 12.44
N TYR A 245 -2.46 36.51 12.24
CA TYR A 245 -1.34 36.00 11.47
C TYR A 245 -1.37 36.50 10.01
N ARG A 246 -2.54 36.49 9.35
CA ARG A 246 -2.72 37.03 8.00
C ARG A 246 -2.49 38.54 7.94
N ALA A 247 -2.99 39.30 8.92
CA ALA A 247 -2.71 40.72 9.01
C ALA A 247 -1.20 40.99 9.16
N TRP A 248 -0.54 40.23 10.03
CA TRP A 248 0.91 40.32 10.23
C TRP A 248 1.69 39.98 8.95
N LEU A 249 1.31 38.94 8.20
CA LEU A 249 1.93 38.61 6.90
C LEU A 249 1.86 39.79 5.92
N ARG A 250 0.68 40.42 5.80
CA ARG A 250 0.50 41.59 4.93
C ARG A 250 1.36 42.77 5.39
N ASP A 251 1.46 42.99 6.70
CA ASP A 251 2.33 44.03 7.27
C ASP A 251 3.82 43.76 7.01
N GLN A 252 4.23 42.49 6.88
CA GLN A 252 5.58 42.09 6.45
C GLN A 252 5.78 42.16 4.91
N GLY A 253 4.74 42.52 4.14
CA GLY A 253 4.80 42.60 2.68
C GLY A 253 4.59 41.27 1.97
N HIS A 254 4.06 40.26 2.65
CA HIS A 254 3.75 38.95 2.09
C HIS A 254 2.31 38.86 1.59
N ASP A 255 2.11 38.04 0.55
CA ASP A 255 0.79 37.71 0.00
C ASP A 255 0.16 36.56 0.81
N ASP A 256 -0.72 36.91 1.73
CA ASP A 256 -1.40 35.93 2.57
C ASP A 256 -2.45 35.13 1.80
N GLU A 257 -3.09 35.71 0.78
CA GLU A 257 -4.06 35.02 -0.08
C GLU A 257 -3.37 33.88 -0.84
N ALA A 258 -2.21 34.15 -1.44
CA ALA A 258 -1.43 33.13 -2.16
C ALA A 258 -0.93 32.01 -1.23
N LEU A 259 -0.47 32.32 -0.02
CA LEU A 259 -0.07 31.31 0.96
C LEU A 259 -1.26 30.42 1.34
N PHE A 260 -2.40 31.02 1.66
CA PHE A 260 -3.55 30.24 2.10
C PHE A 260 -4.21 29.46 0.97
N ALA A 261 -4.16 29.94 -0.28
CA ALA A 261 -4.55 29.14 -1.43
C ALA A 261 -3.68 27.88 -1.57
N ARG A 262 -2.37 27.96 -1.28
CA ARG A 262 -1.48 26.78 -1.23
C ARG A 262 -1.82 25.84 -0.06
N ILE A 263 -2.21 26.40 1.09
CA ILE A 263 -2.67 25.63 2.26
C ILE A 263 -3.98 24.88 1.95
N GLU A 264 -4.94 25.54 1.31
CA GLU A 264 -6.20 24.92 0.88
C GLU A 264 -5.95 23.76 -0.09
N ASP A 265 -5.05 23.96 -1.07
CA ASP A 265 -4.59 22.90 -1.98
C ASP A 265 -3.98 21.71 -1.22
N LEU A 266 -3.07 21.99 -0.29
CA LEU A 266 -2.42 20.99 0.56
C LEU A 266 -3.46 20.17 1.35
N VAL A 267 -4.46 20.82 1.96
CA VAL A 267 -5.52 20.14 2.72
C VAL A 267 -6.38 19.25 1.83
N ALA A 268 -6.79 19.76 0.66
CA ALA A 268 -7.60 19.01 -0.29
C ALA A 268 -6.86 17.77 -0.80
N LEU A 269 -5.61 17.93 -1.26
CA LEU A 269 -4.78 16.84 -1.79
C LEU A 269 -4.42 15.82 -0.71
N THR A 270 -4.20 16.27 0.53
CA THR A 270 -3.99 15.39 1.69
C THR A 270 -5.20 14.49 1.90
N THR A 271 -6.41 15.06 1.86
CA THR A 271 -7.64 14.26 2.08
C THR A 271 -7.91 13.30 0.93
N ILE A 272 -7.70 13.73 -0.32
CA ILE A 272 -7.83 12.88 -1.51
C ILE A 272 -6.85 11.69 -1.43
N SER A 273 -5.64 11.89 -0.93
CA SER A 273 -4.63 10.81 -0.82
C SER A 273 -5.08 9.61 0.02
N ALA A 274 -6.02 9.82 0.95
CA ALA A 274 -6.48 8.80 1.89
C ALA A 274 -7.93 8.32 1.64
N VAL A 275 -8.67 8.95 0.72
CA VAL A 275 -10.12 8.75 0.58
C VAL A 275 -10.48 7.29 0.28
N ASP A 276 -9.73 6.62 -0.59
CA ASP A 276 -9.99 5.24 -0.99
C ASP A 276 -9.76 4.27 0.18
N ALA A 277 -8.69 4.47 0.95
CA ALA A 277 -8.43 3.69 2.16
C ALA A 277 -9.53 3.88 3.21
N MET A 278 -10.02 5.11 3.38
CA MET A 278 -11.12 5.39 4.31
C MET A 278 -12.45 4.76 3.84
N ARG A 279 -12.78 4.84 2.54
CA ARG A 279 -13.96 4.21 1.95
C ARG A 279 -13.95 2.70 2.12
N ALA A 280 -12.85 2.05 1.75
CA ALA A 280 -12.69 0.60 1.88
C ALA A 280 -12.87 0.12 3.32
N ARG A 281 -12.18 0.77 4.27
CA ARG A 281 -12.28 0.40 5.70
C ARG A 281 -13.64 0.71 6.31
N THR A 282 -14.32 1.76 5.84
CA THR A 282 -15.69 2.09 6.26
C THR A 282 -16.67 1.01 5.82
N ALA A 283 -16.56 0.55 4.56
CA ALA A 283 -17.35 -0.55 4.03
C ALA A 283 -17.07 -1.87 4.78
N GLU A 284 -15.80 -2.22 5.00
CA GLU A 284 -15.40 -3.41 5.77
C GLU A 284 -15.93 -3.41 7.21
N ALA A 285 -16.00 -2.23 7.84
CA ALA A 285 -16.56 -2.08 9.19
C ALA A 285 -18.10 -2.24 9.21
N GLY A 286 -18.76 -2.14 8.05
CA GLY A 286 -20.22 -2.12 7.93
C GLY A 286 -20.83 -0.82 8.47
N ALA A 287 -20.10 0.30 8.40
CA ALA A 287 -20.58 1.60 8.87
C ALA A 287 -21.32 2.33 7.75
N ASP A 288 -22.44 2.99 8.06
CA ASP A 288 -23.05 3.94 7.14
C ASP A 288 -22.21 5.23 7.11
N PRO A 289 -21.56 5.60 5.99
CA PRO A 289 -20.69 6.76 5.93
C PRO A 289 -21.42 8.08 6.24
N ARG A 290 -22.75 8.15 6.06
CA ARG A 290 -23.57 9.35 6.37
C ARG A 290 -23.74 9.60 7.87
N GLY A 291 -23.52 8.55 8.66
CA GLY A 291 -23.48 8.62 10.12
C GLY A 291 -22.10 8.93 10.68
N CYS A 292 -21.08 9.14 9.85
CA CYS A 292 -19.71 9.39 10.29
C CYS A 292 -19.28 10.80 9.88
N TYR A 293 -18.42 11.43 10.68
CA TYR A 293 -17.72 12.67 10.35
C TYR A 293 -16.35 12.64 11.03
N GLU A 294 -15.41 13.48 10.62
CA GLU A 294 -14.06 13.47 11.20
C GLU A 294 -13.51 14.89 11.35
N LEU A 295 -13.20 15.27 12.59
CA LEU A 295 -12.53 16.52 12.90
C LEU A 295 -11.02 16.26 13.09
N LEU A 296 -10.22 16.85 12.21
CA LEU A 296 -8.77 16.70 12.17
C LEU A 296 -8.08 18.01 12.56
N GLY A 297 -6.95 17.91 13.27
CA GLY A 297 -6.03 19.03 13.49
C GLY A 297 -4.76 18.86 12.67
N LEU A 298 -4.63 19.58 11.57
CA LEU A 298 -3.47 19.49 10.68
C LEU A 298 -2.41 20.51 11.12
N ASP A 299 -1.18 20.06 11.30
CA ASP A 299 -0.04 20.93 11.62
C ASP A 299 0.80 21.16 10.35
N CYS A 300 0.97 22.44 9.99
CA CYS A 300 1.65 22.89 8.78
C CYS A 300 2.78 23.87 9.13
N LEU A 301 3.99 23.61 8.64
CA LEU A 301 5.12 24.55 8.71
C LEU A 301 5.12 25.45 7.48
N VAL A 302 5.47 26.72 7.64
CA VAL A 302 5.74 27.62 6.51
C VAL A 302 7.24 27.89 6.46
N ASP A 303 7.86 27.65 5.31
CA ASP A 303 9.29 27.96 5.12
C ASP A 303 9.52 29.43 4.73
N ASP A 304 10.79 29.85 4.72
CA ASP A 304 11.23 31.21 4.41
C ASP A 304 10.85 31.69 2.98
N THR A 305 10.48 30.78 2.08
CA THR A 305 9.92 31.08 0.75
C THR A 305 8.39 31.17 0.75
N LEU A 306 7.77 31.12 1.93
CA LEU A 306 6.33 31.00 2.16
C LEU A 306 5.70 29.76 1.55
N LYS A 307 6.44 28.66 1.41
CA LYS A 307 5.87 27.39 0.99
C LYS A 307 5.34 26.65 2.23
N PRO A 308 4.06 26.21 2.21
CA PRO A 308 3.50 25.41 3.29
C PRO A 308 3.92 23.94 3.15
N TRP A 309 4.26 23.33 4.28
CA TRP A 309 4.64 21.94 4.41
C TRP A 309 3.76 21.24 5.44
N ILE A 310 3.17 20.10 5.10
CA ILE A 310 2.43 19.29 6.06
C ILE A 310 3.41 18.52 6.96
N LEU A 311 3.18 18.56 8.27
CA LEU A 311 3.97 17.81 9.24
C LEU A 311 3.24 16.58 9.75
N GLU A 312 1.97 16.73 10.13
CA GLU A 312 1.11 15.66 10.63
C GLU A 312 -0.38 16.05 10.62
N CYS A 313 -1.26 15.06 10.61
CA CYS A 313 -2.68 15.22 10.91
C CYS A 313 -2.98 14.56 12.26
N ASN A 314 -3.48 15.33 13.21
CA ASN A 314 -3.84 14.84 14.53
C ASN A 314 -5.28 14.35 14.55
N LEU A 315 -5.47 13.08 14.92
CA LEU A 315 -6.76 12.52 15.30
C LEU A 315 -7.26 13.19 16.59
N SER A 316 -8.54 13.56 16.62
CA SER A 316 -9.17 14.18 17.81
C SER A 316 -8.33 15.34 18.37
N PRO A 317 -8.15 16.46 17.64
CA PRO A 317 -7.31 17.56 18.08
C PRO A 317 -7.71 18.06 19.48
N SER A 318 -6.72 18.52 20.25
CA SER A 318 -6.98 18.98 21.61
C SER A 318 -7.89 20.21 21.62
N LEU A 319 -8.92 20.16 22.47
CA LEU A 319 -9.90 21.20 22.72
C LEU A 319 -9.72 21.89 24.08
N GLY A 320 -8.80 21.43 24.92
CA GLY A 320 -8.43 22.15 26.16
C GLY A 320 -7.66 23.44 25.87
N ILE A 321 -7.57 24.33 26.85
CA ILE A 321 -6.86 25.62 26.72
C ILE A 321 -5.46 25.47 27.29
N CYS A 322 -4.45 25.73 26.47
CA CYS A 322 -3.04 25.53 26.81
C CYS A 322 -2.31 26.85 27.08
N ALA A 323 -2.65 27.91 26.35
CA ALA A 323 -2.01 29.21 26.52
C ALA A 323 -2.58 29.97 27.73
N ALA A 324 -1.77 30.80 28.37
CA ALA A 324 -2.25 31.73 29.39
C ALA A 324 -3.19 32.76 28.76
N PRO A 325 -4.16 33.35 29.51
CA PRO A 325 -5.14 34.27 28.95
C PRO A 325 -4.54 35.41 28.11
N GLU A 326 -3.41 35.96 28.58
CA GLU A 326 -2.65 37.05 27.96
C GLU A 326 -1.81 36.62 26.75
N THR A 327 -1.38 35.36 26.66
CA THR A 327 -0.53 34.83 25.57
C THR A 327 -1.32 34.08 24.49
N GLY A 328 -2.65 34.20 24.51
CA GLY A 328 -3.52 33.62 23.49
C GLY A 328 -4.63 32.73 24.03
N GLY A 329 -4.67 32.41 25.33
CA GLY A 329 -5.65 31.49 25.93
C GLY A 329 -7.11 31.91 25.74
N ARG A 330 -7.41 33.22 25.81
CA ARG A 330 -8.78 33.74 25.53
C ARG A 330 -9.20 33.54 24.07
N VAL A 331 -8.24 33.70 23.16
CA VAL A 331 -8.45 33.52 21.72
C VAL A 331 -8.59 32.04 21.40
N GLU A 332 -7.76 31.21 22.04
CA GLU A 332 -7.85 29.75 21.97
C GLU A 332 -9.23 29.24 22.39
N GLU A 333 -9.76 29.76 23.49
CA GLU A 333 -11.09 29.43 23.98
C GLU A 333 -12.19 29.85 22.99
N ALA A 334 -12.15 31.07 22.47
CA ALA A 334 -13.13 31.56 21.52
C ALA A 334 -13.13 30.75 20.20
N VAL A 335 -11.94 30.48 19.64
CA VAL A 335 -11.80 29.74 18.38
C VAL A 335 -12.24 28.29 18.53
N LYS A 336 -11.85 27.60 19.61
CA LYS A 336 -12.23 26.19 19.84
C LYS A 336 -13.72 26.05 20.17
N GLY A 337 -14.29 26.97 20.94
CA GLY A 337 -15.73 27.01 21.20
C GLY A 337 -16.53 27.21 19.91
N GLY A 338 -16.14 28.21 19.10
CA GLY A 338 -16.74 28.46 17.79
C GLY A 338 -16.63 27.26 16.83
N LEU A 339 -15.44 26.65 16.76
CA LEU A 339 -15.19 25.45 15.94
C LEU A 339 -16.17 24.32 16.24
N VAL A 340 -16.33 23.98 17.53
CA VAL A 340 -17.20 22.87 17.93
C VAL A 340 -18.67 23.22 17.73
N HIS A 341 -19.07 24.45 18.07
CA HIS A 341 -20.43 24.93 17.83
C HIS A 341 -20.81 24.85 16.34
N ASP A 342 -19.96 25.37 15.46
CA ASP A 342 -20.19 25.37 14.02
C ASP A 342 -20.16 23.96 13.45
N MET A 343 -19.28 23.07 13.95
CA MET A 343 -19.23 21.67 13.53
C MET A 343 -20.54 20.95 13.89
N VAL A 344 -21.05 21.13 15.11
CA VAL A 344 -22.32 20.53 15.57
C VAL A 344 -23.49 20.96 14.67
N ALA A 345 -23.52 22.23 14.27
CA ALA A 345 -24.53 22.74 13.34
C ALA A 345 -24.35 22.19 11.91
N LEU A 346 -23.11 22.16 11.41
CA LEU A 346 -22.77 21.75 10.05
C LEU A 346 -23.16 20.28 9.81
N VAL A 347 -22.76 19.36 10.70
CA VAL A 347 -23.08 17.92 10.61
C VAL A 347 -24.52 17.58 10.99
N ASP A 348 -25.31 18.59 11.38
CA ASP A 348 -26.71 18.49 11.82
C ASP A 348 -26.92 17.46 12.95
N LEU A 349 -26.10 17.49 14.01
CA LEU A 349 -26.38 16.66 15.20
C LEU A 349 -27.78 16.93 15.77
N PRO A 350 -28.25 18.18 15.88
CA PRO A 350 -29.62 18.47 16.33
C PRO A 350 -30.71 17.92 15.41
N GLY A 351 -30.36 17.37 14.23
CA GLY A 351 -31.24 16.67 13.30
C GLY A 351 -32.45 17.48 12.88
N ARG A 352 -32.28 18.80 12.69
CA ARG A 352 -33.36 19.71 12.31
C ARG A 352 -33.71 19.55 10.83
N ALA A 353 -32.74 19.21 10.00
CA ALA A 353 -32.97 19.01 8.56
C ALA A 353 -33.78 17.73 8.28
N LEU A 354 -33.57 16.67 9.07
CA LEU A 354 -34.32 15.41 8.94
C LEU A 354 -35.79 15.54 9.38
N SER A 355 -36.10 16.43 10.32
CA SER A 355 -37.50 16.70 10.74
C SER A 355 -38.30 17.53 9.73
N GLU A 356 -37.63 18.38 8.94
CA GLU A 356 -38.27 19.25 7.94
C GLU A 356 -38.52 18.53 6.60
N ALA A 357 -37.75 17.49 6.28
CA ALA A 357 -37.94 16.66 5.10
C ALA A 357 -39.15 15.69 5.19
N GLY A 358 -39.85 15.63 6.33
CA GLY A 358 -40.94 14.69 6.61
C GLY A 358 -42.25 14.89 5.84
N THR A 359 -42.33 15.85 4.91
CA THR A 359 -43.52 16.10 4.08
C THR A 359 -43.17 16.48 2.63
N ALA A 360 -42.82 15.51 1.78
CA ALA A 360 -42.99 15.59 0.31
C ALA A 360 -42.84 14.19 -0.35
N ALA A 361 -43.57 13.97 -1.44
CA ALA A 361 -43.78 12.71 -2.14
C ALA A 361 -42.89 12.51 -3.40
N LYS A 362 -42.93 11.28 -3.96
CA LYS A 362 -42.22 10.70 -5.14
C LYS A 362 -40.71 10.48 -4.95
N GLU A 363 -40.20 9.37 -5.50
CA GLU A 363 -38.77 9.02 -5.52
C GLU A 363 -37.96 10.24 -5.98
N PRO A 364 -37.17 10.87 -5.09
CA PRO A 364 -36.42 12.05 -5.45
C PRO A 364 -35.27 11.67 -6.38
N ASP A 365 -34.99 12.52 -7.35
CA ASP A 365 -33.75 12.46 -8.12
C ASP A 365 -32.55 12.51 -7.15
N VAL A 366 -31.75 11.44 -7.15
CA VAL A 366 -30.59 11.28 -6.27
C VAL A 366 -29.62 12.45 -6.41
N THR A 367 -29.45 12.97 -7.62
CA THR A 367 -28.57 14.11 -7.91
C THR A 367 -29.07 15.38 -7.22
N ALA A 368 -30.37 15.68 -7.37
CA ALA A 368 -31.01 16.81 -6.71
C ALA A 368 -30.94 16.71 -5.18
N GLN A 369 -31.07 15.49 -4.64
CA GLN A 369 -30.93 15.24 -3.21
C GLN A 369 -29.50 15.54 -2.72
N LEU A 370 -28.48 15.01 -3.38
CA LEU A 370 -27.07 15.25 -3.02
C LEU A 370 -26.74 16.75 -3.02
N ALA A 371 -27.22 17.48 -4.03
CA ALA A 371 -27.02 18.92 -4.13
C ALA A 371 -27.76 19.69 -3.01
N ALA A 372 -29.00 19.30 -2.69
CA ALA A 372 -29.76 19.90 -1.60
C ALA A 372 -29.09 19.66 -0.24
N GLU A 373 -28.58 18.46 0.01
CA GLU A 373 -27.84 18.12 1.22
C GLU A 373 -26.55 18.96 1.35
N ALA A 374 -25.78 19.09 0.27
CA ALA A 374 -24.57 19.91 0.25
C ALA A 374 -24.87 21.41 0.43
N ALA A 375 -25.96 21.92 -0.15
CA ALA A 375 -26.40 23.30 0.04
C ALA A 375 -26.86 23.55 1.49
N ALA A 376 -27.57 22.60 2.09
CA ALA A 376 -28.02 22.68 3.47
C ALA A 376 -26.83 22.66 4.45
N GLU A 377 -25.82 21.82 4.23
CA GLU A 377 -24.57 21.87 4.99
C GLU A 377 -23.87 23.23 4.85
N GLN A 378 -23.76 23.74 3.62
CA GLN A 378 -23.12 25.02 3.37
C GLN A 378 -23.83 26.19 4.08
N ALA A 379 -25.16 26.15 4.17
CA ALA A 379 -25.96 27.15 4.89
C ALA A 379 -25.71 27.13 6.41
N ARG A 380 -25.31 25.98 6.96
CA ARG A 380 -24.98 25.79 8.39
C ARG A 380 -23.48 25.83 8.68
N ALA A 381 -22.65 26.16 7.70
CA ALA A 381 -21.22 25.96 7.81
C ALA A 381 -20.53 26.87 8.84
N GLY A 382 -21.13 28.01 9.20
CA GLY A 382 -20.52 28.95 10.14
C GLY A 382 -19.13 29.41 9.67
N GLY A 383 -18.11 29.19 10.50
CA GLY A 383 -16.71 29.46 10.16
C GLY A 383 -16.05 28.45 9.21
N PHE A 384 -16.72 27.36 8.82
CA PHE A 384 -16.20 26.38 7.87
C PHE A 384 -16.38 26.83 6.42
N GLN A 385 -15.32 26.69 5.62
CA GLN A 385 -15.31 26.87 4.18
C GLN A 385 -15.20 25.53 3.48
N ARG A 386 -16.09 25.24 2.51
CA ARG A 386 -16.02 24.02 1.73
C ARG A 386 -14.82 24.05 0.78
N LEU A 387 -13.96 23.04 0.88
CA LEU A 387 -12.84 22.81 -0.04
C LEU A 387 -13.20 21.79 -1.11
N LEU A 388 -13.88 20.70 -0.72
CA LEU A 388 -14.33 19.66 -1.64
C LEU A 388 -15.84 19.40 -1.48
N PRO A 389 -16.59 19.23 -2.59
CA PRO A 389 -16.17 19.50 -3.97
C PRO A 389 -15.78 20.98 -4.16
N ALA A 390 -14.73 21.20 -4.95
CA ALA A 390 -14.21 22.53 -5.23
C ALA A 390 -15.12 23.27 -6.21
N VAL A 391 -15.01 24.61 -6.25
CA VAL A 391 -15.69 25.44 -7.25
C VAL A 391 -15.27 25.08 -8.67
N GLU A 392 -14.01 24.67 -8.84
CA GLU A 392 -13.43 24.14 -10.07
C GLU A 392 -13.02 22.67 -9.84
N PRO A 393 -13.93 21.70 -10.02
CA PRO A 393 -13.64 20.30 -9.73
C PRO A 393 -12.44 19.74 -10.51
N GLU A 394 -12.24 20.23 -11.75
CA GLU A 394 -11.17 19.80 -12.66
C GLU A 394 -9.78 20.01 -12.05
N ARG A 395 -9.63 20.93 -11.10
CA ARG A 395 -8.40 21.16 -10.33
C ARG A 395 -7.97 19.95 -9.50
N TYR A 396 -8.91 19.09 -9.10
CA TYR A 396 -8.67 17.96 -8.19
C TYR A 396 -9.03 16.59 -8.76
N LEU A 397 -9.87 16.51 -9.80
CA LEU A 397 -10.28 15.23 -10.42
C LEU A 397 -9.11 14.28 -10.78
N PRO A 398 -7.99 14.75 -11.37
CA PRO A 398 -6.86 13.87 -11.70
C PRO A 398 -6.21 13.18 -10.49
N TYR A 399 -6.42 13.72 -9.28
CA TYR A 399 -5.82 13.20 -8.05
C TYR A 399 -6.64 12.10 -7.37
N PHE A 400 -7.84 11.78 -7.86
CA PHE A 400 -8.54 10.57 -7.42
C PHE A 400 -7.95 9.34 -8.12
N ALA A 401 -7.99 8.16 -7.49
CA ALA A 401 -7.74 6.93 -8.24
C ALA A 401 -8.84 6.75 -9.29
N LEU A 402 -10.10 6.80 -8.82
CA LEU A 402 -11.30 6.97 -9.64
C LEU A 402 -12.36 7.69 -8.76
N PRO A 403 -12.86 8.88 -9.15
CA PRO A 403 -13.99 9.51 -8.48
C PRO A 403 -15.22 8.60 -8.51
N THR A 404 -16.03 8.59 -7.46
CA THR A 404 -17.30 7.84 -7.49
C THR A 404 -18.34 8.55 -8.35
N PRO A 405 -19.37 7.85 -8.87
CA PRO A 405 -20.47 8.49 -9.58
C PRO A 405 -21.12 9.62 -8.77
N ALA A 406 -21.29 9.43 -7.46
CA ALA A 406 -21.83 10.45 -6.57
C ALA A 406 -20.91 11.68 -6.45
N ASP A 407 -19.58 11.49 -6.46
CA ASP A 407 -18.62 12.61 -6.45
C ASP A 407 -18.78 13.46 -7.71
N LEU A 408 -18.87 12.82 -8.88
CA LEU A 408 -19.00 13.49 -10.17
C LEU A 408 -20.34 14.23 -10.28
N GLN A 409 -21.45 13.56 -9.95
CA GLN A 409 -22.79 14.15 -9.99
C GLN A 409 -22.91 15.39 -9.10
N LEU A 410 -22.39 15.30 -7.86
CA LEU A 410 -22.40 16.45 -6.97
C LEU A 410 -21.50 17.59 -7.50
N ALA A 411 -20.31 17.26 -8.00
CA ALA A 411 -19.39 18.23 -8.54
C ALA A 411 -19.95 18.97 -9.77
N GLU A 412 -20.54 18.25 -10.73
CA GLU A 412 -21.22 18.82 -11.91
C GLU A 412 -22.36 19.74 -11.52
N THR A 413 -23.19 19.30 -10.58
CA THR A 413 -24.36 20.06 -10.13
C THR A 413 -23.94 21.37 -9.46
N LEU A 414 -22.91 21.33 -8.61
CA LEU A 414 -22.39 22.52 -7.93
C LEU A 414 -21.62 23.45 -8.88
N ALA A 415 -20.91 22.91 -9.87
CA ALA A 415 -20.20 23.69 -10.88
C ALA A 415 -21.14 24.27 -11.95
N GLY A 416 -22.35 23.72 -12.09
CA GLY A 416 -23.34 24.13 -13.10
C GLY A 416 -22.93 23.79 -14.53
N ARG A 417 -22.01 22.85 -14.72
CA ARG A 417 -21.50 22.42 -16.03
C ARG A 417 -21.13 20.93 -16.01
N PRO A 418 -21.22 20.22 -17.15
CA PRO A 418 -20.74 18.84 -17.25
C PRO A 418 -19.22 18.81 -17.09
N LEU A 419 -18.72 17.74 -16.46
CA LEU A 419 -17.29 17.50 -16.32
C LEU A 419 -16.75 16.75 -17.54
N PRO A 420 -15.44 16.85 -17.82
CA PRO A 420 -14.81 16.03 -18.85
C PRO A 420 -15.02 14.53 -18.55
N PRO A 421 -15.28 13.70 -19.58
CA PRO A 421 -15.43 12.26 -19.39
C PRO A 421 -14.12 11.65 -18.87
N LEU A 422 -14.25 10.68 -17.98
CA LEU A 422 -13.09 9.97 -17.43
C LEU A 422 -12.54 9.01 -18.48
N ARG A 423 -11.23 9.10 -18.71
CA ARG A 423 -10.50 8.15 -19.57
C ARG A 423 -9.50 7.40 -18.71
N LEU A 424 -9.55 6.08 -18.80
CA LEU A 424 -8.63 5.20 -18.09
C LEU A 424 -7.59 4.65 -19.06
N GLN A 425 -6.42 4.35 -18.54
CA GLN A 425 -5.35 3.69 -19.25
C GLN A 425 -4.68 2.65 -18.36
N ARG A 426 -4.02 1.70 -19.01
CA ARG A 426 -3.19 0.67 -18.39
C ARG A 426 -2.07 1.31 -17.59
N ARG A 427 -1.74 0.73 -16.44
CA ARG A 427 -0.62 1.15 -15.59
C ARG A 427 0.22 -0.06 -15.21
N HIS A 428 1.34 -0.25 -15.91
CA HIS A 428 2.28 -1.36 -15.67
C HIS A 428 1.64 -2.75 -15.76
N VAL A 429 0.79 -2.95 -16.76
CA VAL A 429 0.11 -4.23 -16.99
C VAL A 429 0.43 -4.76 -18.38
N ALA A 430 0.85 -6.02 -18.44
CA ALA A 430 0.92 -6.80 -19.67
C ALA A 430 -0.37 -7.61 -19.85
N GLU A 431 -0.89 -7.64 -21.07
CA GLU A 431 -2.06 -8.42 -21.45
C GLU A 431 -1.60 -9.71 -22.15
N LEU A 432 -2.16 -10.83 -21.72
CA LEU A 432 -1.88 -12.15 -22.27
C LEU A 432 -3.20 -12.72 -22.77
N VAL A 433 -3.25 -13.09 -24.05
CA VAL A 433 -4.45 -13.63 -24.68
C VAL A 433 -4.16 -15.05 -25.16
N ASP A 434 -5.04 -15.97 -24.79
CA ASP A 434 -5.02 -17.36 -25.24
C ASP A 434 -6.44 -17.77 -25.61
N GLU A 435 -6.62 -18.21 -26.85
CA GLU A 435 -7.95 -18.44 -27.46
C GLU A 435 -8.85 -17.20 -27.32
N GLU A 436 -9.86 -17.25 -26.43
CA GLU A 436 -10.81 -16.17 -26.13
C GLU A 436 -10.68 -15.66 -24.68
N ARG A 437 -9.59 -15.99 -23.98
CA ARG A 437 -9.38 -15.63 -22.58
C ARG A 437 -8.28 -14.60 -22.43
N LEU A 438 -8.53 -13.64 -21.53
CA LEU A 438 -7.59 -12.60 -21.13
C LEU A 438 -6.98 -12.93 -19.76
N ALA A 439 -5.69 -12.72 -19.63
CA ALA A 439 -5.01 -12.59 -18.34
C ALA A 439 -4.22 -11.29 -18.28
N LEU A 440 -4.07 -10.77 -17.07
CA LEU A 440 -3.39 -9.51 -16.79
C LEU A 440 -2.20 -9.79 -15.87
N TYR A 441 -1.06 -9.20 -16.17
CA TYR A 441 0.15 -9.32 -15.36
C TYR A 441 0.65 -7.95 -14.95
N ASP A 442 0.66 -7.67 -13.64
CA ASP A 442 1.24 -6.45 -13.07
C ASP A 442 2.77 -6.58 -13.04
N THR A 443 3.45 -5.82 -13.92
CA THR A 443 4.90 -5.89 -14.11
C THR A 443 5.70 -5.27 -12.96
N ARG A 444 5.05 -4.59 -12.00
CA ARG A 444 5.73 -4.08 -10.80
C ARG A 444 5.73 -5.11 -9.68
N GLY A 445 4.56 -5.65 -9.37
CA GLY A 445 4.36 -6.56 -8.25
C GLY A 445 4.50 -8.04 -8.61
N GLY A 446 4.56 -8.36 -9.91
CA GLY A 446 4.57 -9.73 -10.42
C GLY A 446 3.26 -10.47 -10.18
N ARG A 447 2.15 -9.74 -9.91
CA ARG A 447 0.84 -10.33 -9.66
C ARG A 447 0.16 -10.69 -10.97
N TYR A 448 -0.41 -11.88 -11.01
CA TYR A 448 -1.10 -12.43 -12.18
C TYR A 448 -2.61 -12.56 -11.90
N TYR A 449 -3.43 -12.03 -12.80
CA TYR A 449 -4.88 -11.98 -12.69
C TYR A 449 -5.52 -12.66 -13.89
N ARG A 450 -6.59 -13.41 -13.63
CA ARG A 450 -7.44 -14.01 -14.68
C ARG A 450 -8.86 -13.50 -14.49
N PRO A 451 -9.22 -12.36 -15.12
CA PRO A 451 -10.59 -11.86 -15.07
C PRO A 451 -11.57 -12.89 -15.67
N ASN A 452 -12.82 -12.87 -15.20
CA ASN A 452 -13.92 -13.54 -15.90
C ASN A 452 -14.30 -12.76 -17.16
N ASP A 453 -15.17 -13.30 -18.01
CA ASP A 453 -15.51 -12.72 -19.32
C ASP A 453 -16.06 -11.29 -19.21
N THR A 454 -16.92 -11.02 -18.22
CA THR A 454 -17.46 -9.68 -17.97
C THR A 454 -16.36 -8.68 -17.60
N ALA A 455 -15.49 -9.06 -16.67
CA ALA A 455 -14.36 -8.24 -16.28
C ALA A 455 -13.37 -8.08 -17.45
N ALA A 456 -13.10 -9.12 -18.24
CA ALA A 456 -12.25 -8.99 -19.42
C ALA A 456 -12.79 -7.94 -20.41
N LEU A 457 -14.11 -7.93 -20.66
CA LEU A 457 -14.73 -6.92 -21.53
C LEU A 457 -14.68 -5.51 -20.94
N ILE A 458 -14.94 -5.36 -19.63
CA ILE A 458 -14.80 -4.06 -18.94
C ILE A 458 -13.37 -3.54 -19.09
N TRP A 459 -12.37 -4.40 -18.91
CA TRP A 459 -10.96 -4.05 -19.06
C TRP A 459 -10.64 -3.56 -20.47
N LEU A 460 -11.04 -4.32 -21.50
CA LEU A 460 -10.78 -3.99 -22.90
C LEU A 460 -11.39 -2.63 -23.26
N LEU A 461 -12.68 -2.42 -22.96
CA LEU A 461 -13.36 -1.16 -23.27
C LEU A 461 -12.77 0.03 -22.49
N ALA A 462 -12.45 -0.16 -21.20
CA ALA A 462 -11.87 0.90 -20.39
C ALA A 462 -10.48 1.31 -20.88
N THR A 463 -9.65 0.36 -21.33
CA THR A 463 -8.30 0.63 -21.85
C THR A 463 -8.29 1.19 -23.27
N GLU A 464 -9.41 1.09 -24.01
CA GLU A 464 -9.69 1.84 -25.24
C GLU A 464 -10.19 3.27 -24.97
N GLY A 465 -10.39 3.63 -23.70
CA GLY A 465 -10.83 4.96 -23.28
C GLY A 465 -12.33 5.18 -23.39
N VAL A 466 -13.13 4.10 -23.40
CA VAL A 466 -14.59 4.16 -23.30
C VAL A 466 -14.98 4.59 -21.88
N ASP A 467 -15.96 5.50 -21.80
CA ASP A 467 -16.48 6.00 -20.53
C ASP A 467 -17.18 4.89 -19.72
N PRO A 468 -17.05 4.84 -18.37
CA PRO A 468 -17.65 3.79 -17.54
C PRO A 468 -19.15 3.56 -17.74
N ASP A 469 -19.94 4.61 -17.94
CA ASP A 469 -21.39 4.45 -18.15
C ASP A 469 -21.69 3.88 -19.54
N ALA A 470 -20.89 4.25 -20.55
CA ALA A 470 -20.97 3.68 -21.88
C ALA A 470 -20.57 2.18 -21.90
N ILE A 471 -19.59 1.77 -21.09
CA ILE A 471 -19.24 0.35 -20.90
C ILE A 471 -20.44 -0.44 -20.36
N ALA A 472 -21.17 0.13 -19.39
CA ALA A 472 -22.34 -0.52 -18.84
C ALA A 472 -23.49 -0.64 -19.85
N ASP A 473 -23.66 0.37 -20.71
CA ASP A 473 -24.65 0.33 -21.79
C ASP A 473 -24.31 -0.76 -22.83
N GLU A 474 -23.03 -0.93 -23.20
CA GLU A 474 -22.56 -2.01 -24.09
C GLU A 474 -22.77 -3.40 -23.46
N LEU A 475 -22.46 -3.58 -22.17
CA LEU A 475 -22.72 -4.82 -21.45
C LEU A 475 -24.22 -5.16 -21.39
N ALA A 476 -25.07 -4.16 -21.22
CA ALA A 476 -26.52 -4.33 -21.20
C ALA A 476 -27.03 -4.75 -22.59
N PHE A 477 -26.50 -4.16 -23.66
CA PHE A 477 -26.81 -4.54 -25.03
C PHE A 477 -26.41 -5.99 -25.33
N ALA A 478 -25.17 -6.38 -25.01
CA ALA A 478 -24.69 -7.75 -25.18
C ALA A 478 -25.50 -8.78 -24.36
N SER A 479 -25.89 -8.43 -23.13
CA SER A 479 -26.73 -9.28 -22.27
C SER A 479 -28.13 -9.49 -22.87
N ALA A 480 -28.71 -8.43 -23.45
CA ALA A 480 -30.01 -8.50 -24.11
C ALA A 480 -29.97 -9.39 -25.37
N GLU A 481 -28.90 -9.30 -26.19
CA GLU A 481 -28.71 -10.18 -27.35
C GLU A 481 -28.54 -11.65 -26.94
N ALA A 482 -27.90 -11.92 -25.81
CA ALA A 482 -27.76 -13.26 -25.24
C ALA A 482 -29.06 -13.80 -24.58
N GLY A 483 -30.13 -13.01 -24.55
CA GLY A 483 -31.41 -13.40 -23.96
C GLY A 483 -31.45 -13.39 -22.43
N VAL A 484 -30.52 -12.69 -21.78
CA VAL A 484 -30.44 -12.54 -20.31
C VAL A 484 -30.67 -11.07 -19.95
N PRO A 485 -31.90 -10.67 -19.61
CA PRO A 485 -32.19 -9.27 -19.25
C PRO A 485 -31.44 -8.89 -17.96
N ALA A 486 -30.46 -8.00 -18.09
CA ALA A 486 -29.75 -7.43 -16.94
C ALA A 486 -30.34 -6.06 -16.56
N GLN A 487 -30.39 -5.77 -15.26
CA GLN A 487 -30.77 -4.43 -14.81
C GLN A 487 -29.60 -3.47 -15.07
N LEU A 488 -29.81 -2.46 -15.92
CA LEU A 488 -28.77 -1.49 -16.30
C LEU A 488 -28.12 -0.80 -15.09
N SER A 489 -28.89 -0.50 -14.04
CA SER A 489 -28.38 0.10 -12.80
C SER A 489 -27.42 -0.82 -12.03
N ALA A 490 -27.68 -2.14 -12.06
CA ALA A 490 -26.79 -3.12 -11.45
C ALA A 490 -25.49 -3.23 -12.26
N LEU A 491 -25.60 -3.33 -13.59
CA LEU A 491 -24.43 -3.35 -14.49
C LEU A 491 -23.56 -2.10 -14.32
N ARG A 492 -24.15 -0.91 -14.25
CA ARG A 492 -23.41 0.33 -13.97
C ARG A 492 -22.65 0.23 -12.65
N SER A 493 -23.31 -0.24 -11.59
CA SER A 493 -22.65 -0.42 -10.28
C SER A 493 -21.48 -1.40 -10.37
N ASP A 494 -21.66 -2.52 -11.07
CA ASP A 494 -20.63 -3.54 -11.23
C ASP A 494 -19.43 -3.03 -12.05
N VAL A 495 -19.67 -2.27 -13.12
CA VAL A 495 -18.62 -1.63 -13.93
C VAL A 495 -17.82 -0.65 -13.07
N TRP A 496 -18.49 0.28 -12.40
CA TRP A 496 -17.83 1.28 -11.56
C TRP A 496 -17.03 0.65 -10.42
N ASN A 497 -17.55 -0.38 -9.76
CA ASN A 497 -16.85 -1.11 -8.71
C ASN A 497 -15.61 -1.83 -9.26
N THR A 498 -15.75 -2.52 -10.41
CA THR A 498 -14.64 -3.25 -11.05
C THR A 498 -13.51 -2.30 -11.45
N LEU A 499 -13.84 -1.16 -12.06
CA LEU A 499 -12.85 -0.16 -12.45
C LEU A 499 -12.19 0.49 -11.23
N HIS A 500 -12.95 0.76 -10.17
CA HIS A 500 -12.41 1.27 -8.92
C HIS A 500 -11.39 0.29 -8.30
N ASP A 501 -11.73 -0.99 -8.24
CA ASP A 501 -10.84 -2.03 -7.71
C ASP A 501 -9.52 -2.11 -8.49
N TRP A 502 -9.57 -2.01 -9.82
CA TRP A 502 -8.36 -1.98 -10.64
C TRP A 502 -7.54 -0.70 -10.52
N CYS A 503 -8.19 0.46 -10.34
CA CYS A 503 -7.49 1.71 -10.06
C CYS A 503 -6.78 1.65 -8.69
N CYS A 504 -7.45 1.11 -7.67
CA CYS A 504 -6.90 0.92 -6.33
C CYS A 504 -5.79 -0.13 -6.29
N ALA A 505 -5.91 -1.22 -7.06
CA ALA A 505 -4.84 -2.19 -7.28
C ALA A 505 -3.69 -1.64 -8.13
N GLY A 506 -3.87 -0.46 -8.73
CA GLY A 506 -2.88 0.21 -9.56
C GLY A 506 -2.72 -0.36 -10.96
N LEU A 507 -3.64 -1.22 -11.42
CA LEU A 507 -3.67 -1.80 -12.76
C LEU A 507 -4.15 -0.79 -13.82
N LEU A 508 -5.07 0.09 -13.41
CA LEU A 508 -5.54 1.24 -14.20
C LEU A 508 -5.16 2.56 -13.53
N CYS A 509 -5.11 3.61 -14.33
CA CYS A 509 -5.05 4.99 -13.86
C CYS A 509 -5.79 5.92 -14.82
N GLN A 510 -6.16 7.12 -14.33
CA GLN A 510 -6.67 8.17 -15.20
C GLN A 510 -5.61 8.58 -16.22
N GLN A 511 -6.03 8.73 -17.48
CA GLN A 511 -5.15 9.09 -18.59
C GLN A 511 -4.69 10.55 -18.48
N GLY A 512 -3.38 10.75 -18.32
CA GLY A 512 -2.70 12.04 -18.50
C GLY A 512 -2.10 12.19 -19.90
N ALA A 513 -1.58 13.37 -20.24
CA ALA A 513 -0.76 13.50 -21.45
C ALA A 513 0.51 12.64 -21.30
N ALA A 514 0.77 11.76 -22.27
CA ALA A 514 1.81 10.74 -22.18
C ALA A 514 3.20 11.34 -21.85
N PRO A 515 3.89 10.88 -20.79
CA PRO A 515 5.29 11.20 -20.59
C PRO A 515 6.19 10.35 -21.50
N ALA A 516 7.26 10.98 -22.00
CA ALA A 516 8.35 10.30 -22.70
C ALA A 516 9.14 9.43 -21.73
N ALA A 517 9.44 8.20 -22.12
CA ALA A 517 10.20 7.24 -21.33
C ALA A 517 11.64 7.74 -21.08
N SER A 518 12.06 7.81 -19.81
CA SER A 518 13.45 7.98 -19.40
C SER A 518 13.93 6.74 -18.65
N SER A 519 14.96 6.10 -19.21
CA SER A 519 15.67 4.95 -18.68
C SER A 519 16.92 5.39 -17.94
N GLU A 520 17.01 5.17 -16.64
CA GLU A 520 18.30 5.20 -15.91
C GLU A 520 18.31 4.09 -14.84
N GLU A 521 19.24 3.17 -15.01
CA GLU A 521 19.60 2.10 -14.07
C GLU A 521 20.77 2.58 -13.20
N GLY A 522 20.67 2.41 -11.88
CA GLY A 522 21.72 2.76 -10.91
C GLY A 522 22.21 1.52 -10.16
N GLU A 523 23.51 1.25 -10.27
CA GLU A 523 24.23 0.15 -9.60
C GLU A 523 24.50 0.46 -8.12
N ILE A 524 24.35 -0.54 -7.23
CA ILE A 524 24.61 -0.44 -5.79
C ILE A 524 25.86 -1.24 -5.41
N HIS A 525 26.79 -0.60 -4.72
CA HIS A 525 27.97 -1.20 -4.09
C HIS A 525 27.74 -1.39 -2.58
N ASP A 526 28.14 -2.54 -2.04
CA ASP A 526 27.88 -3.01 -0.68
C ASP A 526 29.22 -3.11 0.10
N GLU A 527 29.37 -2.44 1.26
CA GLU A 527 30.54 -2.53 2.15
C GLU A 527 30.21 -3.19 3.50
N ALA A 528 31.10 -4.09 3.94
CA ALA A 528 30.97 -4.95 5.12
C ALA A 528 31.76 -4.45 6.33
N THR A 529 31.30 -4.76 7.55
CA THR A 529 32.18 -4.81 8.74
C THR A 529 32.00 -6.12 9.52
N SER A 530 33.12 -6.65 10.02
CA SER A 530 33.35 -8.05 10.40
C SER A 530 32.90 -8.47 11.81
N VAL A 531 32.53 -9.74 11.98
CA VAL A 531 32.36 -10.42 13.29
C VAL A 531 33.08 -11.78 13.34
N SER A 532 33.83 -12.03 14.43
CA SER A 532 34.53 -13.28 14.84
C SER A 532 33.79 -13.90 16.05
N SER A 533 33.80 -15.19 16.42
CA SER A 533 34.76 -16.29 16.26
C SER A 533 34.10 -17.69 16.37
N SER A 534 34.87 -18.70 15.94
CA SER A 534 34.77 -20.18 16.16
C SER A 534 33.53 -20.91 15.64
N ARG A 535 33.67 -21.51 14.45
CA ARG A 535 32.63 -22.14 13.61
C ARG A 535 33.14 -23.46 13.03
N TRP A 536 32.24 -24.40 12.74
CA TRP A 536 32.52 -25.44 11.74
C TRP A 536 32.40 -24.78 10.37
N ALA A 537 33.52 -24.65 9.65
CA ALA A 537 33.51 -24.22 8.27
C ALA A 537 33.25 -25.44 7.38
N MET A 538 32.11 -25.45 6.71
CA MET A 538 31.77 -26.45 5.70
C MET A 538 31.85 -25.79 4.32
N ARG A 539 32.32 -26.53 3.32
CA ARG A 539 32.15 -26.17 1.92
C ARG A 539 30.79 -26.67 1.48
N LEU A 540 29.93 -25.75 1.06
CA LEU A 540 28.71 -26.07 0.34
C LEU A 540 28.97 -25.88 -1.15
N GLN A 541 28.78 -26.90 -1.97
CA GLN A 541 29.02 -26.85 -3.41
C GLN A 541 27.72 -27.12 -4.17
N LEU A 542 27.22 -26.13 -4.91
CA LEU A 542 25.99 -26.20 -5.71
C LEU A 542 26.14 -25.34 -6.98
N ASP A 543 25.59 -25.78 -8.12
CA ASP A 543 25.68 -25.03 -9.40
C ASP A 543 27.13 -24.64 -9.79
N GLY A 544 28.10 -25.52 -9.49
CA GLY A 544 29.53 -25.25 -9.73
C GLY A 544 30.13 -24.10 -8.91
N ARG A 545 29.40 -23.58 -7.91
CA ARG A 545 29.84 -22.54 -6.98
C ARG A 545 30.12 -23.15 -5.61
N ASP A 546 31.10 -22.58 -4.92
CA ASP A 546 31.51 -22.99 -3.59
C ASP A 546 31.23 -21.86 -2.60
N TRP A 547 30.56 -22.17 -1.49
CA TRP A 547 30.36 -21.26 -0.36
C TRP A 547 31.03 -21.80 0.90
N ALA A 548 31.54 -20.91 1.73
CA ALA A 548 31.94 -21.23 3.10
C ALA A 548 30.72 -21.11 4.02
N LEU A 549 30.11 -22.23 4.40
CA LEU A 549 28.98 -22.28 5.32
C LEU A 549 29.47 -22.50 6.75
N ASP A 550 29.29 -21.48 7.57
CA ASP A 550 29.61 -21.48 8.97
C ASP A 550 28.39 -21.78 9.83
N VAL A 551 28.47 -22.84 10.61
CA VAL A 551 27.40 -23.23 11.53
C VAL A 551 27.98 -23.32 12.93
N ALA A 552 27.39 -22.61 13.89
CA ALA A 552 27.83 -22.63 15.30
C ALA A 552 26.96 -23.53 16.20
N SER A 553 25.93 -24.18 15.65
CA SER A 553 24.97 -25.02 16.37
C SER A 553 25.04 -26.47 15.89
N SER A 554 25.35 -27.44 16.77
CA SER A 554 25.36 -28.87 16.40
C SER A 554 23.98 -29.37 15.90
N PRO A 555 22.83 -29.00 16.52
CA PRO A 555 21.52 -29.33 15.97
C PRO A 555 21.25 -28.74 14.58
N ALA A 556 21.66 -27.49 14.33
CA ALA A 556 21.54 -26.88 13.01
C ALA A 556 22.42 -27.59 11.99
N MET A 557 23.65 -27.97 12.39
CA MET A 557 24.56 -28.68 11.52
C MET A 557 24.03 -30.07 11.17
N ALA A 558 23.53 -30.83 12.14
CA ALA A 558 22.91 -32.13 11.88
C ALA A 558 21.72 -32.00 10.91
N ARG A 559 20.90 -30.95 11.07
CA ARG A 559 19.77 -30.68 10.17
C ARG A 559 20.21 -30.34 8.75
N LEU A 560 21.23 -29.49 8.60
CA LEU A 560 21.77 -29.11 7.30
C LEU A 560 22.52 -30.26 6.62
N ALA A 561 23.27 -31.07 7.37
CA ALA A 561 23.90 -32.29 6.86
C ALA A 561 22.85 -33.30 6.37
N THR A 562 21.72 -33.43 7.07
CA THR A 562 20.58 -34.25 6.62
C THR A 562 19.96 -33.70 5.32
N TRP A 563 19.96 -32.37 5.14
CA TRP A 563 19.33 -31.71 4.00
C TRP A 563 20.21 -31.68 2.75
N PHE A 564 21.49 -31.32 2.90
CA PHE A 564 22.44 -31.11 1.82
C PHE A 564 23.41 -32.30 1.61
N GLY A 565 23.44 -33.29 2.50
CA GLY A 565 24.17 -34.55 2.27
C GLY A 565 25.55 -34.39 1.64
N GLU A 566 25.69 -34.88 0.40
CA GLU A 566 26.93 -34.91 -0.39
C GLU A 566 27.41 -33.52 -0.86
N TRP A 567 26.53 -32.52 -0.90
CA TRP A 567 26.88 -31.13 -1.24
C TRP A 567 27.62 -30.40 -0.10
N LEU A 568 27.69 -31.00 1.10
CA LEU A 568 28.45 -30.47 2.24
C LEU A 568 29.71 -31.29 2.49
N SER A 569 30.86 -30.62 2.50
CA SER A 569 32.16 -31.22 2.87
C SER A 569 32.92 -30.36 3.87
N PRO A 570 33.81 -30.93 4.71
CA PRO A 570 34.63 -30.14 5.64
C PRO A 570 35.54 -29.16 4.88
N LEU A 571 35.67 -27.93 5.38
CA LEU A 571 36.48 -26.88 4.79
C LEU A 571 37.53 -26.38 5.78
N ASP A 572 38.78 -26.25 5.33
CA ASP A 572 39.83 -25.66 6.16
C ASP A 572 39.69 -24.13 6.28
N ALA A 573 40.26 -23.56 7.35
CA ALA A 573 40.08 -22.16 7.69
C ALA A 573 40.70 -21.18 6.69
N GLU A 574 41.69 -21.61 5.90
CA GLU A 574 42.39 -20.76 4.92
C GLU A 574 41.63 -20.73 3.58
N ALA A 575 41.08 -21.87 3.17
CA ALA A 575 40.18 -21.99 2.03
C ALA A 575 38.83 -21.32 2.30
N ALA A 576 38.34 -21.36 3.55
CA ALA A 576 37.11 -20.67 3.95
C ALA A 576 37.17 -19.15 3.74
N ARG A 577 38.35 -18.52 3.91
CA ARG A 577 38.54 -17.08 3.69
C ARG A 577 38.46 -16.65 2.22
N ARG A 578 38.51 -17.61 1.29
CA ARG A 578 38.54 -17.35 -0.16
C ARG A 578 37.18 -17.58 -0.84
N LEU A 579 36.18 -18.02 -0.08
CA LEU A 579 34.84 -18.32 -0.58
C LEU A 579 33.82 -17.33 -0.01
N PRO A 580 32.74 -17.01 -0.74
CA PRO A 580 31.61 -16.26 -0.20
C PRO A 580 31.04 -16.97 1.03
N ARG A 581 30.82 -16.22 2.11
CA ARG A 581 30.46 -16.80 3.40
C ARG A 581 28.95 -16.79 3.63
N LEU A 582 28.47 -17.88 4.19
CA LEU A 582 27.13 -18.04 4.73
C LEU A 582 27.26 -18.42 6.19
N ALA A 583 26.39 -17.91 7.05
CA ALA A 583 26.46 -18.14 8.49
C ALA A 583 25.07 -18.50 9.02
N VAL A 584 25.00 -19.58 9.80
CA VAL A 584 23.85 -19.87 10.65
C VAL A 584 24.14 -19.36 12.06
N LEU A 585 23.42 -18.31 12.44
CA LEU A 585 23.54 -17.64 13.72
C LEU A 585 22.48 -18.19 14.69
N GLN A 586 22.81 -18.26 15.98
CA GLN A 586 21.80 -18.54 17.02
C GLN A 586 21.22 -17.21 17.51
N GLU A 587 19.90 -17.15 17.65
CA GLU A 587 19.17 -15.99 18.18
C GLU A 587 18.29 -16.43 19.36
N SER A 588 17.85 -15.48 20.19
CA SER A 588 16.91 -15.75 21.28
C SER A 588 15.57 -16.34 20.81
N GLY A 589 15.19 -16.09 19.54
CA GLY A 589 13.97 -16.59 18.91
C GLY A 589 14.16 -17.78 17.96
N GLY A 590 15.33 -18.43 17.94
CA GLY A 590 15.63 -19.55 17.03
C GLY A 590 16.97 -19.38 16.33
N TYR A 591 16.96 -19.39 15.00
CA TYR A 591 18.15 -19.29 14.17
C TYR A 591 18.04 -18.16 13.15
N ALA A 592 19.19 -17.65 12.73
CA ALA A 592 19.30 -16.74 11.61
C ALA A 592 20.20 -17.33 10.53
N LEU A 593 19.96 -16.89 9.30
CA LEU A 593 20.86 -17.06 8.17
C LEU A 593 21.43 -15.70 7.82
N ALA A 594 22.73 -15.61 7.64
CA ALA A 594 23.44 -14.39 7.28
C ALA A 594 24.51 -14.68 6.22
N THR A 595 24.94 -13.64 5.53
CA THR A 595 26.17 -13.59 4.72
C THR A 595 27.22 -12.77 5.47
N ASP A 596 28.39 -12.54 4.86
CA ASP A 596 29.42 -11.66 5.45
C ASP A 596 28.88 -10.27 5.85
N ASN A 597 27.89 -9.73 5.13
CA ASN A 597 27.48 -8.33 5.25
C ASN A 597 26.00 -8.16 5.62
N ARG A 598 25.19 -9.22 5.57
CA ARG A 598 23.73 -9.09 5.62
C ARG A 598 23.03 -10.25 6.31
N LEU A 599 22.05 -9.95 7.15
CA LEU A 599 21.09 -10.92 7.67
C LEU A 599 20.11 -11.31 6.55
N LEU A 600 20.06 -12.58 6.17
CA LEU A 600 19.17 -13.11 5.14
C LEU A 600 17.78 -13.43 5.68
N ALA A 601 17.70 -14.01 6.87
CA ALA A 601 16.47 -14.36 7.56
C ALA A 601 16.73 -14.56 9.05
N SER A 602 15.74 -14.27 9.89
CA SER A 602 15.82 -14.35 11.36
C SER A 602 14.66 -15.18 11.93
N ARG A 603 14.73 -15.56 13.21
CA ARG A 603 13.69 -16.31 13.92
C ARG A 603 13.26 -17.62 13.23
N LEU A 604 14.19 -18.27 12.57
CA LEU A 604 13.96 -19.55 11.89
C LEU A 604 13.95 -20.70 12.90
N THR A 605 13.03 -21.64 12.70
CA THR A 605 13.11 -22.96 13.35
C THR A 605 14.18 -23.82 12.69
N LEU A 606 14.64 -24.88 13.37
CA LEU A 606 15.58 -25.86 12.77
C LEU A 606 15.05 -26.42 11.44
N ALA A 607 13.75 -26.73 11.37
CA ALA A 607 13.13 -27.29 10.17
C ALA A 607 13.16 -26.32 8.96
N GLN A 608 13.22 -25.01 9.21
CA GLN A 608 13.22 -23.98 8.17
C GLN A 608 14.63 -23.66 7.62
N LEU A 609 15.71 -24.05 8.31
CA LEU A 609 17.07 -23.69 7.89
C LEU A 609 17.45 -24.22 6.50
N GLY A 610 17.22 -25.51 6.24
CA GLY A 610 17.50 -26.12 4.92
C GLY A 610 16.68 -25.48 3.79
N PRO A 611 15.34 -25.40 3.91
CA PRO A 611 14.49 -24.75 2.92
C PRO A 611 14.86 -23.30 2.63
N VAL A 612 15.07 -22.48 3.67
CA VAL A 612 15.39 -21.05 3.52
C VAL A 612 16.76 -20.85 2.88
N LEU A 613 17.76 -21.63 3.30
CA LEU A 613 19.09 -21.59 2.69
C LEU A 613 19.03 -22.05 1.22
N THR A 614 18.28 -23.10 0.91
CA THR A 614 18.09 -23.58 -0.47
C THR A 614 17.44 -22.49 -1.33
N SER A 615 16.34 -21.89 -0.86
CA SER A 615 15.68 -20.81 -1.60
C SER A 615 16.60 -19.61 -1.82
N HIS A 616 17.45 -19.27 -0.85
CA HIS A 616 18.45 -18.22 -1.02
C HIS A 616 19.47 -18.54 -2.12
N LEU A 617 20.01 -19.77 -2.12
CA LEU A 617 21.01 -20.20 -3.09
C LEU A 617 20.44 -20.32 -4.50
N ILE A 618 19.20 -20.81 -4.64
CA ILE A 618 18.49 -20.86 -5.92
C ILE A 618 18.32 -19.44 -6.49
N ARG A 619 17.99 -18.43 -5.66
CA ARG A 619 17.91 -17.03 -6.11
C ARG A 619 19.25 -16.51 -6.61
N GLN A 620 20.36 -16.84 -5.93
CA GLN A 620 21.70 -16.44 -6.38
C GLN A 620 22.12 -17.07 -7.72
N ALA A 621 21.45 -18.15 -8.14
CA ALA A 621 21.71 -18.80 -9.41
C ALA A 621 21.07 -18.08 -10.61
N ALA A 622 20.20 -17.07 -10.39
CA ALA A 622 19.67 -16.25 -11.47
C ALA A 622 20.77 -15.39 -12.13
N MET A 623 20.63 -15.12 -13.43
CA MET A 623 21.49 -14.20 -14.18
C MET A 623 20.62 -13.24 -15.00
N PRO A 624 21.15 -12.07 -15.43
CA PRO A 624 20.40 -11.16 -16.29
C PRO A 624 19.89 -11.87 -17.55
N GLY A 625 18.58 -11.75 -17.84
CA GLY A 625 17.92 -12.45 -18.96
C GLY A 625 17.78 -13.97 -18.81
N ARG A 626 18.22 -14.55 -17.69
CA ARG A 626 18.18 -15.98 -17.41
C ARG A 626 17.63 -16.26 -16.00
N PRO A 627 16.30 -16.17 -15.82
CA PRO A 627 15.66 -16.42 -14.54
C PRO A 627 15.78 -17.90 -14.15
N VAL A 628 15.65 -18.17 -12.86
CA VAL A 628 15.63 -19.53 -12.31
C VAL A 628 14.23 -19.90 -11.89
N VAL A 629 13.74 -21.04 -12.36
CA VAL A 629 12.49 -21.64 -11.90
C VAL A 629 12.80 -22.55 -10.72
N ASP A 630 12.29 -22.22 -9.54
CA ASP A 630 12.38 -23.07 -8.35
C ASP A 630 11.33 -24.19 -8.41
N ALA A 631 11.64 -25.24 -9.18
CA ALA A 631 10.76 -26.40 -9.37
C ALA A 631 11.55 -27.69 -9.44
N GLY A 632 10.87 -28.82 -9.26
CA GLY A 632 11.43 -30.11 -9.63
C GLY A 632 11.58 -30.23 -11.15
N LEU A 633 12.61 -30.93 -11.61
CA LEU A 633 12.88 -31.23 -13.00
C LEU A 633 13.13 -32.74 -13.13
N LEU A 634 12.28 -33.41 -13.91
CA LEU A 634 12.52 -34.77 -14.37
C LEU A 634 13.25 -34.71 -15.71
N ILE A 635 14.36 -35.44 -15.82
CA ILE A 635 15.05 -35.70 -17.07
C ILE A 635 14.82 -37.16 -17.44
N THR A 636 14.09 -37.40 -18.52
CA THR A 636 13.80 -38.73 -19.04
C THR A 636 15.07 -39.38 -19.62
N PRO A 637 15.13 -40.73 -19.75
CA PRO A 637 16.25 -41.41 -20.43
C PRO A 637 16.48 -40.94 -21.87
N GLN A 638 15.47 -40.40 -22.53
CA GLN A 638 15.50 -39.86 -23.89
C GLN A 638 16.11 -38.44 -23.95
N GLY A 639 16.36 -37.81 -22.79
CA GLY A 639 16.90 -36.46 -22.69
C GLY A 639 15.84 -35.35 -22.70
N SER A 640 14.54 -35.69 -22.70
CA SER A 640 13.43 -34.73 -22.54
C SER A 640 13.30 -34.31 -21.07
N GLY A 641 13.07 -33.03 -20.83
CA GLY A 641 12.83 -32.46 -19.50
C GLY A 641 11.35 -32.20 -19.22
N VAL A 642 10.90 -32.49 -18.01
CA VAL A 642 9.55 -32.16 -17.51
C VAL A 642 9.67 -31.35 -16.23
N LEU A 643 9.12 -30.14 -16.24
CA LEU A 643 9.05 -29.29 -15.05
C LEU A 643 7.91 -29.76 -14.14
N CYS A 644 8.17 -29.90 -12.85
CA CYS A 644 7.22 -30.36 -11.85
C CYS A 644 7.01 -29.26 -10.78
N LEU A 645 5.99 -28.44 -10.97
CA LEU A 645 5.61 -27.33 -10.06
C LEU A 645 4.71 -27.84 -8.93
N LEU A 646 5.17 -28.85 -8.19
CA LEU A 646 4.38 -29.48 -7.13
C LEU A 646 4.69 -28.82 -5.77
N PRO A 647 3.68 -28.68 -4.87
CA PRO A 647 3.90 -28.12 -3.55
C PRO A 647 4.82 -29.01 -2.72
N ASP A 648 5.64 -28.40 -1.86
CA ASP A 648 6.51 -29.15 -0.94
C ASP A 648 5.65 -29.95 0.07
N GLY A 649 5.71 -31.28 0.02
CA GLY A 649 4.94 -32.17 0.89
C GLY A 649 5.26 -33.65 0.67
N GLU A 650 4.90 -34.51 1.64
CA GLU A 650 5.17 -35.95 1.53
C GLU A 650 4.47 -36.59 0.33
N GLU A 651 3.22 -36.19 0.06
CA GLU A 651 2.45 -36.72 -1.06
C GLU A 651 3.05 -36.34 -2.42
N SER A 652 3.51 -35.09 -2.57
CA SER A 652 4.21 -34.63 -3.78
C SER A 652 5.53 -35.37 -3.98
N ARG A 653 6.29 -35.62 -2.90
CA ARG A 653 7.54 -36.40 -2.97
C ARG A 653 7.27 -37.85 -3.37
N ALA A 654 6.22 -38.47 -2.84
CA ALA A 654 5.82 -39.82 -3.23
C ALA A 654 5.43 -39.88 -4.72
N LEU A 655 4.75 -38.86 -5.24
CA LEU A 655 4.43 -38.73 -6.65
C LEU A 655 5.69 -38.56 -7.52
N LEU A 656 6.60 -37.67 -7.14
CA LEU A 656 7.88 -37.48 -7.83
C LEU A 656 8.70 -38.78 -7.85
N GLN A 657 8.80 -39.47 -6.72
CA GLN A 657 9.49 -40.75 -6.63
C GLN A 657 8.86 -41.80 -7.58
N ARG A 658 7.53 -41.88 -7.63
CA ARG A 658 6.81 -42.77 -8.55
C ARG A 658 7.04 -42.39 -10.01
N LEU A 659 7.06 -41.09 -10.33
CA LEU A 659 7.37 -40.56 -11.66
C LEU A 659 8.78 -40.98 -12.10
N ARG A 660 9.75 -40.90 -11.20
CA ARG A 660 11.13 -41.35 -11.45
C ARG A 660 11.22 -42.86 -11.67
N GLU A 661 10.56 -43.65 -10.83
CA GLU A 661 10.54 -45.11 -10.94
C GLU A 661 9.85 -45.60 -12.22
N ALA A 662 8.76 -44.93 -12.61
CA ALA A 662 8.04 -45.23 -13.84
C ALA A 662 8.87 -44.97 -15.10
N THR A 663 9.78 -43.98 -15.04
CA THR A 663 10.53 -43.51 -16.21
C THR A 663 11.96 -44.04 -16.29
N GLY A 664 12.54 -44.44 -15.17
CA GLY A 664 13.99 -44.65 -15.08
C GLY A 664 14.80 -43.38 -15.28
N GLY A 665 14.18 -42.19 -15.18
CA GLY A 665 14.81 -40.89 -15.35
C GLY A 665 15.51 -40.38 -14.10
N VAL A 666 16.06 -39.17 -14.20
CA VAL A 666 16.75 -38.47 -13.10
C VAL A 666 15.90 -37.31 -12.63
N LEU A 667 15.79 -37.11 -11.31
CA LEU A 667 15.12 -35.97 -10.71
C LEU A 667 16.11 -35.02 -10.06
N THR A 668 15.89 -33.73 -10.29
CA THR A 668 16.67 -32.64 -9.71
C THR A 668 15.79 -31.41 -9.45
N ARG A 669 16.28 -30.35 -8.80
CA ARG A 669 15.54 -29.11 -8.55
C ARG A 669 16.31 -27.89 -9.03
N GLY A 670 15.55 -26.86 -9.43
CA GLY A 670 16.09 -25.60 -9.91
C GLY A 670 16.49 -25.70 -11.37
N VAL A 671 15.92 -24.81 -12.18
CA VAL A 671 16.15 -24.78 -13.62
C VAL A 671 16.43 -23.35 -14.04
N ARG A 672 17.60 -23.08 -14.64
CA ARG A 672 17.88 -21.77 -15.23
C ARG A 672 17.40 -21.74 -16.67
N LEU A 673 16.41 -20.89 -16.93
CA LEU A 673 15.86 -20.67 -18.26
C LEU A 673 16.74 -19.66 -19.01
N ASN A 674 16.77 -19.76 -20.34
CA ASN A 674 17.26 -18.71 -21.21
C ASN A 674 16.07 -18.04 -21.88
N LEU A 675 15.74 -16.79 -21.58
CA LEU A 675 14.56 -16.15 -22.17
C LEU A 675 14.70 -15.91 -23.68
N SER A 676 15.90 -16.00 -24.26
CA SER A 676 16.05 -16.00 -25.73
C SER A 676 15.68 -17.33 -26.39
N ASP A 677 15.67 -18.44 -25.62
CA ASP A 677 15.23 -19.77 -26.04
C ASP A 677 14.81 -20.59 -24.80
N PRO A 678 13.59 -20.39 -24.28
CA PRO A 678 13.14 -21.05 -23.05
C PRO A 678 12.92 -22.55 -23.22
N SER A 679 12.98 -23.07 -24.45
CA SER A 679 12.85 -24.50 -24.73
C SER A 679 14.06 -25.31 -24.25
N ILE A 680 15.21 -24.65 -24.06
CA ILE A 680 16.43 -25.25 -23.54
C ILE A 680 16.75 -24.64 -22.18
N ALA A 681 16.92 -25.49 -21.19
CA ALA A 681 17.18 -25.06 -19.83
C ALA A 681 18.39 -25.74 -19.21
N GLU A 682 19.02 -25.07 -18.25
CA GLU A 682 20.18 -25.58 -17.52
C GLU A 682 19.72 -26.13 -16.15
N PRO A 683 19.88 -27.44 -15.91
CA PRO A 683 19.61 -28.03 -14.60
C PRO A 683 20.63 -27.54 -13.55
N LEU A 684 20.19 -27.12 -12.37
CA LEU A 684 21.06 -26.51 -11.36
C LEU A 684 21.48 -27.44 -10.21
N ASP A 685 20.95 -28.65 -10.19
CA ASP A 685 21.26 -29.69 -9.20
C ASP A 685 20.97 -29.36 -7.73
N PHE A 686 19.89 -28.61 -7.45
CA PHE A 686 19.51 -28.34 -6.07
C PHE A 686 18.88 -29.57 -5.40
N PRO A 687 19.02 -29.70 -4.05
CA PRO A 687 18.48 -30.83 -3.31
C PRO A 687 16.95 -30.98 -3.44
N LEU A 688 16.48 -32.22 -3.62
CA LEU A 688 15.08 -32.64 -3.45
C LEU A 688 14.96 -33.63 -2.27
N PRO A 689 14.78 -33.13 -1.03
CA PRO A 689 14.77 -33.99 0.15
C PRO A 689 13.68 -35.07 0.08
N GLY A 690 14.05 -36.32 0.36
CA GLY A 690 13.13 -37.46 0.35
C GLY A 690 12.92 -38.12 -1.02
N VAL A 691 13.59 -37.63 -2.07
CA VAL A 691 13.67 -38.26 -3.38
C VAL A 691 15.14 -38.60 -3.63
N ALA A 692 15.45 -39.81 -4.11
CA ALA A 692 16.85 -40.14 -4.39
C ALA A 692 17.36 -39.29 -5.57
N GLY A 693 18.44 -38.52 -5.32
CA GLY A 693 19.00 -37.54 -6.26
C GLY A 693 19.75 -38.16 -7.44
N ALA A 694 20.27 -37.30 -8.31
CA ALA A 694 21.11 -37.67 -9.45
C ALA A 694 22.44 -38.26 -8.97
N SER A 695 22.62 -39.58 -9.05
CA SER A 695 23.89 -40.24 -8.69
C SER A 695 24.97 -40.16 -9.79
N SER A 696 24.65 -39.56 -10.94
CA SER A 696 25.54 -39.42 -12.10
C SER A 696 25.23 -38.13 -12.85
N GLY A 697 26.28 -37.44 -13.32
CA GLY A 697 26.25 -36.05 -13.79
C GLY A 697 25.06 -35.68 -14.70
N LEU A 698 24.40 -34.59 -14.33
CA LEU A 698 23.32 -33.98 -15.10
C LEU A 698 23.85 -33.44 -16.45
N PRO A 699 23.01 -33.44 -17.50
CA PRO A 699 23.38 -32.80 -18.77
C PRO A 699 23.51 -31.28 -18.57
N ALA A 700 24.43 -30.65 -19.32
CA ALA A 700 24.62 -29.20 -19.28
C ALA A 700 23.40 -28.40 -19.76
N ALA A 701 22.54 -29.04 -20.57
CA ALA A 701 21.30 -28.46 -21.07
C ALA A 701 20.26 -29.56 -21.31
N VAL A 702 18.99 -29.25 -21.05
CA VAL A 702 17.84 -30.14 -21.26
C VAL A 702 16.77 -29.44 -22.09
N ALA A 703 16.17 -30.15 -23.04
CA ALA A 703 15.04 -29.65 -23.79
C ALA A 703 13.76 -29.88 -22.98
N LEU A 704 13.11 -28.80 -22.55
CA LEU A 704 11.85 -28.88 -21.81
C LEU A 704 10.70 -29.21 -22.77
N ARG A 705 9.93 -30.26 -22.45
CA ARG A 705 8.85 -30.80 -23.29
C ARG A 705 7.51 -30.92 -22.59
N GLY A 706 7.48 -30.88 -21.26
CA GLY A 706 6.24 -30.92 -20.50
C GLY A 706 6.32 -30.16 -19.19
N MET A 707 5.15 -29.87 -18.63
CA MET A 707 5.01 -29.29 -17.30
C MET A 707 3.85 -29.93 -16.53
N LEU A 708 4.13 -30.33 -15.29
CA LEU A 708 3.18 -30.91 -14.36
C LEU A 708 2.86 -29.92 -13.24
N LEU A 709 1.56 -29.73 -13.01
CA LEU A 709 0.97 -28.80 -12.04
C LEU A 709 0.07 -29.57 -11.06
N PRO A 710 -0.14 -29.12 -9.82
CA PRO A 710 -1.08 -29.77 -8.92
C PRO A 710 -2.52 -29.59 -9.43
N ALA A 711 -3.29 -30.68 -9.48
CA ALA A 711 -4.71 -30.60 -9.80
C ALA A 711 -5.48 -29.85 -8.70
N LYS A 712 -6.37 -28.94 -9.11
CA LYS A 712 -7.34 -28.32 -8.20
C LYS A 712 -8.35 -29.37 -7.76
N THR A 713 -8.85 -29.26 -6.54
CA THR A 713 -9.59 -30.26 -5.73
C THR A 713 -10.85 -30.88 -6.37
N SER A 714 -11.23 -30.48 -7.58
CA SER A 714 -12.45 -30.89 -8.29
C SER A 714 -12.23 -31.76 -9.54
N ALA A 715 -10.99 -32.14 -9.90
CA ALA A 715 -10.79 -32.97 -11.09
C ALA A 715 -11.28 -34.41 -10.85
N ASP A 716 -12.01 -35.02 -11.79
CA ASP A 716 -12.39 -36.45 -11.71
C ASP A 716 -11.24 -37.36 -12.13
N GLN A 717 -10.50 -36.97 -13.17
CA GLN A 717 -9.36 -37.72 -13.70
C GLN A 717 -8.06 -37.43 -12.94
N ALA A 718 -7.13 -38.38 -12.94
CA ALA A 718 -5.85 -38.27 -12.24
C ALA A 718 -4.83 -37.36 -12.95
N LEU A 719 -4.95 -37.21 -14.27
CA LEU A 719 -4.15 -36.33 -15.14
C LEU A 719 -5.09 -35.61 -16.13
N VAL A 720 -5.01 -34.29 -16.22
CA VAL A 720 -5.88 -33.47 -17.08
C VAL A 720 -5.06 -32.41 -17.83
N PRO A 721 -5.30 -32.15 -19.12
CA PRO A 721 -4.64 -31.05 -19.83
C PRO A 721 -4.92 -29.69 -19.18
N VAL A 722 -3.94 -28.79 -19.20
CA VAL A 722 -4.06 -27.45 -18.61
C VAL A 722 -3.90 -26.40 -19.70
N ALA A 723 -4.72 -25.36 -19.65
CA ALA A 723 -4.62 -24.22 -20.56
C ALA A 723 -3.35 -23.41 -20.28
N MET A 724 -2.78 -22.76 -21.30
CA MET A 724 -1.51 -22.04 -21.16
C MET A 724 -1.60 -20.96 -20.08
N LEU A 725 -2.67 -20.16 -20.07
CA LEU A 725 -2.84 -19.08 -19.07
C LEU A 725 -2.95 -19.60 -17.63
N GLU A 726 -3.42 -20.82 -17.41
CA GLU A 726 -3.42 -21.43 -16.08
C GLU A 726 -2.02 -21.85 -15.67
N ALA A 727 -1.33 -22.54 -16.58
CA ALA A 727 0.04 -22.97 -16.39
C ALA A 727 1.02 -21.81 -16.16
N LEU A 728 0.85 -20.70 -16.89
CA LEU A 728 1.66 -19.49 -16.72
C LEU A 728 1.47 -18.88 -15.33
N GLY A 729 0.23 -18.82 -14.84
CA GLY A 729 -0.07 -18.29 -13.50
C GLY A 729 0.58 -19.07 -12.36
N ASP A 730 0.76 -20.39 -12.54
CA ASP A 730 1.47 -21.24 -11.57
C ASP A 730 2.99 -21.20 -11.77
N LEU A 731 3.49 -20.93 -12.99
CA LEU A 731 4.92 -20.80 -13.28
C LEU A 731 5.51 -19.49 -12.73
N LEU A 732 4.85 -18.35 -12.94
CA LEU A 732 5.38 -17.02 -12.64
C LEU A 732 5.85 -16.84 -11.18
N PRO A 733 5.12 -17.28 -10.14
CA PRO A 733 5.57 -17.17 -8.75
C PRO A 733 6.85 -17.97 -8.43
N ASN A 734 7.18 -18.95 -9.27
CA ASN A 734 8.36 -19.80 -9.13
C ASN A 734 9.55 -19.27 -9.93
N CYS A 735 9.39 -18.21 -10.73
CA CYS A 735 10.45 -17.57 -11.49
C CYS A 735 11.21 -16.53 -10.65
N LEU A 736 12.51 -16.74 -10.47
CA LEU A 736 13.40 -15.95 -9.65
C LEU A 736 14.40 -15.19 -10.53
N THR A 737 14.49 -13.88 -10.33
CA THR A 737 15.40 -12.95 -11.03
C THR A 737 16.55 -12.52 -10.11
N VAL A 738 17.61 -11.93 -10.69
CA VAL A 738 18.85 -11.53 -9.97
C VAL A 738 18.55 -10.61 -8.79
N ASP A 739 17.65 -9.65 -8.98
CA ASP A 739 17.32 -8.61 -7.99
C ASP A 739 16.00 -8.88 -7.25
N GLY A 740 15.39 -10.05 -7.49
CA GLY A 740 14.07 -10.39 -6.96
C GLY A 740 12.92 -9.55 -7.54
N GLN A 741 13.18 -8.81 -8.61
CA GLN A 741 12.18 -8.03 -9.34
C GLN A 741 11.22 -8.93 -10.11
N ALA A 742 9.99 -8.46 -10.33
CA ALA A 742 9.05 -9.10 -11.23
C ALA A 742 9.64 -9.18 -12.66
N LEU A 743 9.20 -10.17 -13.43
CA LEU A 743 9.59 -10.28 -14.84
C LEU A 743 8.98 -9.09 -15.61
N ASP A 744 9.68 -8.60 -16.63
CA ASP A 744 9.11 -7.58 -17.52
C ASP A 744 8.02 -8.17 -18.44
N ALA A 745 7.24 -7.29 -19.07
CA ALA A 745 6.15 -7.69 -19.96
C ALA A 745 6.62 -8.62 -21.09
N GLN A 746 7.77 -8.32 -21.70
CA GLN A 746 8.30 -9.08 -22.83
C GLN A 746 8.66 -10.51 -22.41
N SER A 747 9.30 -10.66 -21.25
CA SER A 747 9.69 -11.93 -20.67
C SER A 747 8.48 -12.80 -20.36
N VAL A 748 7.41 -12.21 -19.83
CA VAL A 748 6.16 -12.95 -19.57
C VAL A 748 5.48 -13.39 -20.86
N MET A 749 5.44 -12.55 -21.90
CA MET A 749 4.92 -12.96 -23.21
C MET A 749 5.71 -14.13 -23.80
N VAL A 750 7.04 -14.07 -23.74
CA VAL A 750 7.91 -15.15 -24.22
C VAL A 750 7.65 -16.46 -23.47
N LEU A 751 7.45 -16.41 -22.15
CA LEU A 751 7.10 -17.60 -21.36
C LEU A 751 5.71 -18.15 -21.75
N GLY A 752 4.73 -17.27 -22.00
CA GLY A 752 3.41 -17.67 -22.50
C GLY A 752 3.49 -18.41 -23.84
N ASP A 753 4.16 -17.82 -24.83
CA ASP A 753 4.37 -18.42 -26.15
C ASP A 753 5.07 -19.79 -26.05
N TRP A 754 6.06 -19.90 -25.17
CA TRP A 754 6.77 -21.15 -24.92
C TRP A 754 5.88 -22.21 -24.27
N LEU A 755 5.08 -21.85 -23.26
CA LEU A 755 4.18 -22.77 -22.60
C LEU A 755 3.17 -23.39 -23.57
N SER A 756 2.72 -22.64 -24.59
CA SER A 756 1.86 -23.15 -25.66
C SER A 756 2.51 -24.27 -26.50
N THR A 757 3.83 -24.45 -26.42
CA THR A 757 4.56 -25.53 -27.09
C THR A 757 4.75 -26.78 -26.24
N LEU A 758 4.43 -26.73 -24.95
CA LEU A 758 4.67 -27.82 -23.99
C LEU A 758 3.44 -28.70 -23.78
N ALA A 759 3.69 -29.94 -23.38
CA ALA A 759 2.66 -30.80 -22.80
C ALA A 759 2.32 -30.35 -21.37
N LEU A 760 1.29 -29.52 -21.23
CA LEU A 760 0.80 -28.99 -19.96
C LEU A 760 -0.23 -29.93 -19.33
N SER A 761 -0.04 -30.35 -18.08
CA SER A 761 -1.01 -31.23 -17.40
C SER A 761 -1.07 -31.01 -15.89
N ALA A 762 -2.28 -31.08 -15.33
CA ALA A 762 -2.52 -31.09 -13.90
C ALA A 762 -2.55 -32.53 -13.40
N VAL A 763 -1.94 -32.79 -12.25
CA VAL A 763 -1.83 -34.10 -11.63
C VAL A 763 -2.36 -34.11 -10.21
N LYS A 764 -3.19 -35.10 -9.86
CA LYS A 764 -3.65 -35.28 -8.49
C LYS A 764 -2.50 -35.68 -7.56
N VAL A 765 -2.43 -35.02 -6.42
CA VAL A 765 -1.50 -35.33 -5.32
C VAL A 765 -2.31 -35.99 -4.18
N GLY A 766 -1.77 -37.04 -3.56
CA GLY A 766 -2.44 -37.76 -2.47
C GLY A 766 -3.47 -38.81 -2.94
N PRO A 767 -4.62 -38.96 -2.24
CA PRO A 767 -5.65 -39.92 -2.60
C PRO A 767 -6.16 -39.71 -4.05
N GLY A 768 -6.02 -40.73 -4.89
CA GLY A 768 -6.38 -40.66 -6.31
C GLY A 768 -5.27 -40.13 -7.24
N ALA A 769 -4.03 -40.02 -6.74
CA ALA A 769 -2.85 -39.80 -7.59
C ALA A 769 -2.68 -40.93 -8.63
N PRO A 770 -2.20 -40.61 -9.85
CA PRO A 770 -2.06 -41.58 -10.94
C PRO A 770 -1.09 -42.72 -10.58
N ASP A 771 -1.36 -43.91 -11.13
CA ASP A 771 -0.44 -45.04 -11.05
C ASP A 771 0.75 -44.88 -12.01
N ALA A 772 1.75 -45.76 -11.88
CA ALA A 772 2.95 -45.70 -12.71
C ALA A 772 2.66 -45.90 -14.21
N ALA A 773 1.64 -46.71 -14.54
CA ALA A 773 1.25 -46.96 -15.93
C ALA A 773 0.67 -45.69 -16.59
N SER A 774 -0.21 -44.98 -15.88
CA SER A 774 -0.81 -43.71 -16.36
C SER A 774 0.24 -42.62 -16.57
N LEU A 775 1.23 -42.53 -15.66
CA LEU A 775 2.33 -41.57 -15.80
C LEU A 775 3.24 -41.92 -16.99
N THR A 776 3.50 -43.21 -17.22
CA THR A 776 4.30 -43.70 -18.36
C THR A 776 3.59 -43.40 -19.68
N ASP A 777 2.29 -43.69 -19.76
CA ASP A 777 1.48 -43.43 -20.94
C ASP A 777 1.45 -41.93 -21.27
N TRP A 778 1.23 -41.06 -20.28
CA TRP A 778 1.26 -39.61 -20.48
C TRP A 778 2.60 -39.11 -21.04
N LEU A 779 3.72 -39.59 -20.52
CA LEU A 779 5.06 -39.20 -21.01
C LEU A 779 5.28 -39.64 -22.45
N VAL A 780 5.00 -40.91 -22.76
CA VAL A 780 5.18 -41.44 -24.11
C VAL A 780 4.26 -40.73 -25.09
N THR A 781 3.01 -40.48 -24.72
CA THR A 781 1.99 -39.95 -25.63
C THR A 781 1.98 -38.43 -25.76
N ARG A 782 2.51 -37.68 -24.80
CA ARG A 782 2.48 -36.21 -24.81
C ARG A 782 3.83 -35.52 -24.74
N VAL A 783 4.83 -36.13 -24.10
CA VAL A 783 6.15 -35.51 -23.90
C VAL A 783 7.14 -35.98 -24.96
N ASP A 784 7.19 -37.29 -25.24
CA ASP A 784 8.17 -37.89 -26.14
C ASP A 784 7.68 -38.11 -27.59
N SER A 785 6.37 -38.06 -27.83
CA SER A 785 5.74 -38.29 -29.15
C SER A 785 5.61 -37.04 -30.03
N ALA A 786 5.89 -35.84 -29.53
CA ALA A 786 5.69 -34.61 -30.30
C ALA A 786 6.73 -34.51 -31.44
N PRO A 787 6.30 -34.42 -32.72
CA PRO A 787 7.23 -34.42 -33.85
C PRO A 787 8.06 -33.13 -33.86
N SER A 788 9.31 -33.26 -34.31
CA SER A 788 10.20 -32.15 -34.63
C SER A 788 9.48 -31.11 -35.50
N VAL A 789 9.12 -29.96 -34.92
CA VAL A 789 8.57 -28.84 -35.67
C VAL A 789 9.66 -28.32 -36.61
N THR A 790 9.48 -28.60 -37.89
CA THR A 790 10.17 -27.90 -38.97
C THR A 790 9.68 -26.46 -38.97
N ARG A 791 10.60 -25.50 -38.83
CA ARG A 791 10.31 -24.06 -38.92
C ARG A 791 9.48 -23.76 -40.18
N PRO A 792 8.28 -23.17 -40.09
CA PRO A 792 7.71 -22.49 -41.23
C PRO A 792 8.54 -21.22 -41.47
N THR A 793 9.02 -21.07 -42.70
CA THR A 793 9.68 -19.87 -43.18
C THR A 793 8.69 -18.72 -43.10
N MET A 794 8.98 -17.70 -42.28
CA MET A 794 8.19 -16.47 -42.24
C MET A 794 8.22 -15.79 -43.62
N ALA A 795 7.08 -15.76 -44.29
CA ALA A 795 6.79 -14.75 -45.30
C ALA A 795 6.41 -13.47 -44.55
N ARG A 796 7.18 -12.39 -44.77
CA ARG A 796 6.85 -11.05 -44.30
C ARG A 796 5.54 -10.59 -44.95
N GLY A 797 4.58 -10.14 -44.14
CA GLY A 797 3.38 -9.43 -44.52
C GLY A 797 2.91 -8.60 -43.34
#